data_AF-A0A164CUS7-F1
#
_entry.id   AF-A0A164CUS7-F1
#
_cell.length_a   1.000
_cell.length_b   1.000
_cell.length_c   1.000
_cell.angle_alpha   90.00
_cell.angle_beta   90.00
_cell.angle_gamma   90.00
#
_symmetry.space_group_name_H-M   'P 1'
#
loop_
_entity.id
_entity.type
_entity.pdbx_description
1 polymer ?
#
loop_
_entity_poly.entity_id
_entity_poly.type
_entity_poly.pdbx_seq_one_letter_code
_entity_poly.pdbx_strand_id
1 'polypeptide(L)'
;MTADRSVEGAATLDTKLSGLLGGPTAKAMERAWGLVTVGDLLGHHPRRYQPRGELTALDRLPRDENVTIVAEVLEVRERTMRSRRGSILEAKISDGRGVLTLTFFNQAWRARELKPGVRGMFAGKVSDYRGALQLAHPDYELFEDETRTDTGPDAAALRWATAPIPIYPATATLSSWKLQRAVALVLDALGPVDDPLPESVRRARGLLAHREALELVHRPERDADWKAAQRTLRFTEAFVLQSVLLERRAAARAHEAVRRTPAPGGLLERFEASLPFELTDDQLEVGVQIHADLAEPVPMNRLVQGEVGSGKTVVALRAMLAVAESGGQAALLAPTEVLAAQHLRSIADMLGPELAAEVMPTLITGQLPAADRRRAALRVAAGQARIVVGTHALLGDTTSFADLGLVVVDEQHRFGVEQREALRLKGRHPHVLVLTATPIPRTVAMTVFGDLDVSTIRQLPAGRAGITTHVVPLAERPHWRPRVWERLAEELEQGRQAFVVSPAIEPKVAEDGLEPADPDGDAAPAASVASVLAELRAHPRLAEVRIAPLHGRMSADEKDATMRAFAAGELDVLVATTVIEVGVDVPNASTMVVVDADRFGVSQLHQLRGRVGRGSVPGLCLLVTRVEAETVARERLDAVAGTLDGFELARVDLELRQEGDVLGAIQSGRRTSLKLLRVTRHGDVIADAREAAAEVLRDDPDLAAHPALAAAVRRRLDDDSSEYLSRG
;
A
#
# COMPACT_ATOMS: atom_id res chain seq x y z
N MET A 1 23.58 -26.75 -44.97
CA MET A 1 23.65 -25.37 -45.50
C MET A 1 22.53 -24.56 -44.87
N THR A 2 22.79 -24.09 -43.66
CA THR A 2 21.94 -23.19 -42.88
C THR A 2 22.33 -21.76 -43.25
N ALA A 3 21.58 -21.17 -44.17
CA ALA A 3 21.72 -19.77 -44.51
C ALA A 3 20.79 -18.95 -43.61
N ASP A 4 21.41 -18.34 -42.60
CA ASP A 4 21.20 -16.95 -42.18
C ASP A 4 20.10 -16.19 -42.95
N ARG A 5 18.91 -16.12 -42.36
CA ARG A 5 17.93 -15.07 -42.66
C ARG A 5 18.00 -14.07 -41.52
N SER A 6 18.89 -13.10 -41.67
CA SER A 6 18.80 -11.80 -41.00
C SER A 6 17.39 -11.23 -41.17
N VAL A 7 16.60 -11.19 -40.10
CA VAL A 7 15.21 -10.68 -40.12
C VAL A 7 15.25 -9.15 -40.04
N GLU A 8 15.51 -8.49 -41.16
CA GLU A 8 15.22 -7.07 -41.31
C GLU A 8 13.68 -6.88 -41.32
N GLY A 9 13.13 -6.28 -40.27
CA GLY A 9 11.70 -5.92 -40.17
C GLY A 9 10.87 -6.60 -39.09
N ALA A 10 11.46 -7.39 -38.18
CA ALA A 10 10.73 -7.96 -37.05
C ALA A 10 10.31 -6.88 -36.04
N ALA A 11 9.12 -7.04 -35.45
CA ALA A 11 8.66 -6.17 -34.37
C ALA A 11 9.50 -6.40 -33.09
N THR A 12 9.72 -5.32 -32.34
CA THR A 12 10.37 -5.33 -31.02
C THR A 12 9.33 -5.02 -29.95
N LEU A 13 9.68 -5.15 -28.67
CA LEU A 13 8.78 -4.77 -27.57
C LEU A 13 8.39 -3.28 -27.62
N ASP A 14 9.27 -2.41 -28.14
CA ASP A 14 9.03 -0.96 -28.21
C ASP A 14 8.26 -0.55 -29.48
N THR A 15 7.93 -1.49 -30.37
CA THR A 15 7.16 -1.22 -31.58
C THR A 15 5.73 -0.79 -31.24
N LYS A 16 5.24 0.30 -31.87
CA LYS A 16 3.88 0.83 -31.65
C LYS A 16 2.80 -0.11 -32.17
N LEU A 17 1.76 -0.34 -31.37
CA LEU A 17 0.62 -1.20 -31.72
C LEU A 17 -0.16 -0.71 -32.95
N SER A 18 -0.21 0.60 -33.19
CA SER A 18 -0.93 1.19 -34.31
C SER A 18 -0.45 0.71 -35.68
N GLY A 19 0.84 0.36 -35.79
CA GLY A 19 1.43 -0.19 -37.00
C GLY A 19 1.08 -1.66 -37.27
N LEU A 20 0.78 -2.43 -36.22
CA LEU A 20 0.54 -3.88 -36.31
C LEU A 20 -0.96 -4.25 -36.26
N LEU A 21 -1.73 -3.62 -35.37
CA LEU A 21 -3.14 -3.97 -35.11
C LEU A 21 -4.17 -3.10 -35.85
N GLY A 22 -3.69 -2.06 -36.55
CA GLY A 22 -4.52 -1.03 -37.17
C GLY A 22 -5.00 0.04 -36.18
N GLY A 23 -5.24 1.26 -36.69
CA GLY A 23 -5.55 2.45 -35.90
C GLY A 23 -6.77 2.35 -34.94
N PRO A 24 -7.91 1.75 -35.33
CA PRO A 24 -9.08 1.64 -34.45
C PRO A 24 -8.86 0.74 -33.24
N THR A 25 -8.25 -0.43 -33.43
CA THR A 25 -7.99 -1.41 -32.37
C THR A 25 -6.94 -0.87 -31.37
N ALA A 26 -5.85 -0.31 -31.89
CA ALA A 26 -4.81 0.30 -31.06
C ALA A 26 -5.37 1.46 -30.22
N LYS A 27 -6.18 2.36 -30.80
CA LYS A 27 -6.84 3.45 -30.06
C LYS A 27 -7.80 2.96 -28.99
N ALA A 28 -8.49 1.83 -29.22
CA ALA A 28 -9.36 1.25 -28.21
C ALA A 28 -8.56 0.72 -27.01
N MET A 29 -7.41 0.07 -27.27
CA MET A 29 -6.52 -0.45 -26.23
C MET A 29 -5.84 0.67 -25.41
N GLU A 30 -5.40 1.72 -26.10
CA GLU A 30 -4.85 2.93 -25.48
C GLU A 30 -5.89 3.60 -24.56
N ARG A 31 -7.13 3.78 -25.00
CA ARG A 31 -8.19 4.38 -24.17
C ARG A 31 -8.60 3.53 -22.99
N ALA A 32 -8.68 2.20 -23.16
CA ALA A 32 -9.12 1.30 -22.11
C ALA A 32 -8.07 1.10 -21.03
N TRP A 33 -6.82 0.88 -21.44
CA TRP A 33 -5.76 0.42 -20.54
C TRP A 33 -4.45 1.21 -20.67
N GLY A 34 -4.31 2.10 -21.64
CA GLY A 34 -3.08 2.85 -21.89
C GLY A 34 -2.03 2.05 -22.68
N LEU A 35 -2.41 0.98 -23.38
CA LEU A 35 -1.46 0.13 -24.10
C LEU A 35 -1.09 0.78 -25.45
N VAL A 36 0.19 1.09 -25.65
CA VAL A 36 0.69 1.79 -26.85
C VAL A 36 1.69 0.94 -27.63
N THR A 37 2.46 0.10 -26.96
CA THR A 37 3.55 -0.72 -27.52
C THR A 37 3.24 -2.21 -27.51
N VAL A 38 4.01 -2.99 -28.27
CA VAL A 38 3.99 -4.47 -28.24
C VAL A 38 4.23 -4.99 -26.82
N GLY A 39 5.21 -4.43 -26.11
CA GLY A 39 5.51 -4.77 -24.72
C GLY A 39 4.35 -4.48 -23.77
N ASP A 40 3.59 -3.41 -24.00
CA ASP A 40 2.40 -3.10 -23.21
C ASP A 40 1.34 -4.19 -23.37
N LEU A 41 1.07 -4.61 -24.61
CA LEU A 41 0.07 -5.64 -24.91
C LEU A 41 0.49 -7.02 -24.39
N LEU A 42 1.75 -7.41 -24.55
CA LEU A 42 2.27 -8.67 -23.99
C LEU A 42 2.42 -8.62 -22.46
N GLY A 43 2.50 -7.41 -21.89
CA GLY A 43 2.37 -7.21 -20.45
C GLY A 43 0.93 -7.29 -19.94
N HIS A 44 -0.08 -7.32 -20.83
CA HIS A 44 -1.48 -7.46 -20.45
C HIS A 44 -1.84 -8.93 -20.28
N HIS A 45 -1.43 -9.52 -19.15
CA HIS A 45 -1.53 -10.95 -18.91
C HIS A 45 -2.97 -11.46 -18.71
N PRO A 46 -3.26 -12.74 -19.04
CA PRO A 46 -4.54 -13.37 -18.73
C PRO A 46 -4.81 -13.42 -17.21
N ARG A 47 -6.05 -13.14 -16.80
CA ARG A 47 -6.50 -13.23 -15.40
C ARG A 47 -6.68 -14.68 -14.93
N ARG A 48 -7.09 -15.56 -15.84
CA ARG A 48 -7.29 -17.00 -15.58
C ARG A 48 -7.12 -17.80 -16.86
N TYR A 49 -6.96 -19.11 -16.73
CA TYR A 49 -6.91 -20.07 -17.83
C TYR A 49 -8.04 -21.06 -17.65
N GLN A 50 -8.81 -21.31 -18.71
CA GLN A 50 -9.94 -22.23 -18.70
C GLN A 50 -9.62 -23.43 -19.60
N PRO A 51 -9.76 -24.68 -19.14
CA PRO A 51 -9.66 -25.83 -20.03
C PRO A 51 -10.74 -25.75 -21.13
N ARG A 52 -10.39 -26.01 -22.40
CA ARG A 52 -11.35 -25.94 -23.53
C ARG A 52 -12.55 -26.88 -23.37
N GLY A 53 -12.39 -27.97 -22.62
CA GLY A 53 -13.46 -28.93 -22.32
C GLY A 53 -14.32 -28.61 -21.10
N GLU A 54 -13.97 -27.61 -20.29
CA GLU A 54 -14.70 -27.27 -19.06
C GLU A 54 -15.51 -25.97 -19.23
N LEU A 55 -16.82 -26.08 -18.98
CA LEU A 55 -17.75 -24.96 -19.07
C LEU A 55 -17.70 -24.10 -17.80
N THR A 56 -17.98 -22.80 -17.93
CA THR A 56 -17.91 -21.86 -16.80
C THR A 56 -19.11 -22.00 -15.88
N ALA A 57 -18.89 -22.21 -14.58
CA ALA A 57 -19.94 -22.26 -13.56
C ALA A 57 -20.87 -21.03 -13.61
N LEU A 58 -22.08 -21.18 -14.14
CA LEU A 58 -23.05 -20.10 -14.38
C LEU A 58 -23.82 -19.69 -13.10
N ASP A 59 -23.78 -20.51 -12.06
CA ASP A 59 -24.46 -20.33 -10.78
C ASP A 59 -23.80 -19.29 -9.85
N ARG A 60 -22.57 -18.85 -10.18
CA ARG A 60 -21.77 -17.91 -9.37
C ARG A 60 -21.40 -16.62 -10.10
N LEU A 61 -22.18 -16.22 -11.11
CA LEU A 61 -21.91 -15.00 -11.86
C LEU A 61 -22.30 -13.74 -11.06
N PRO A 62 -21.39 -12.76 -10.88
CA PRO A 62 -21.73 -11.48 -10.26
C PRO A 62 -22.71 -10.69 -11.16
N ARG A 63 -23.70 -10.04 -10.55
CA ARG A 63 -24.69 -9.20 -11.25
C ARG A 63 -24.05 -7.87 -11.65
N ASP A 64 -24.48 -7.32 -12.78
CA ASP A 64 -24.03 -6.04 -13.33
C ASP A 64 -22.53 -5.94 -13.71
N GLU A 65 -21.83 -7.07 -13.80
CA GLU A 65 -20.44 -7.13 -14.27
C GLU A 65 -20.32 -7.63 -15.71
N ASN A 66 -19.25 -7.21 -16.40
CA ASN A 66 -18.87 -7.77 -17.70
C ASN A 66 -18.12 -9.09 -17.50
N VAL A 67 -18.67 -10.19 -18.01
CA VAL A 67 -18.08 -11.52 -17.87
C VAL A 67 -17.77 -12.11 -19.24
N THR A 68 -16.80 -13.02 -19.28
CA THR A 68 -16.56 -13.91 -20.43
C THR A 68 -16.74 -15.35 -19.96
N ILE A 69 -17.66 -16.06 -20.59
CA ILE A 69 -18.09 -17.41 -20.23
C ILE A 69 -17.89 -18.37 -21.40
N VAL A 70 -17.46 -19.60 -21.09
CA VAL A 70 -17.41 -20.71 -22.04
C VAL A 70 -18.64 -21.57 -21.80
N ALA A 71 -19.51 -21.68 -22.80
CA ALA A 71 -20.79 -22.38 -22.67
C ALA A 71 -21.19 -23.07 -23.98
N GLU A 72 -22.14 -23.99 -23.88
CA GLU A 72 -22.79 -24.64 -25.03
C GLU A 72 -24.16 -24.01 -25.27
N VAL A 73 -24.52 -23.76 -26.53
CA VAL A 73 -25.85 -23.30 -26.91
C VAL A 73 -26.82 -24.47 -26.81
N LEU A 74 -27.85 -24.35 -25.97
CA LEU A 74 -28.90 -25.37 -25.81
C LEU A 74 -30.07 -25.14 -26.77
N GLU A 75 -30.52 -23.89 -26.86
CA GLU A 75 -31.76 -23.54 -27.54
C GLU A 75 -31.68 -22.13 -28.09
N VAL A 76 -32.22 -21.91 -29.29
CA VAL A 76 -32.33 -20.58 -29.88
C VAL A 76 -33.77 -20.34 -30.33
N ARG A 77 -34.36 -19.24 -29.86
CA ARG A 77 -35.74 -18.84 -30.16
C ARG A 77 -35.76 -17.42 -30.69
N GLU A 78 -36.51 -17.20 -31.74
CA GLU A 78 -36.85 -15.87 -32.22
C GLU A 78 -38.29 -15.51 -31.82
N ARG A 79 -38.47 -14.29 -31.31
CA ARG A 79 -39.78 -13.74 -30.95
C ARG A 79 -39.94 -12.34 -31.52
N THR A 80 -41.15 -12.01 -31.97
CA THR A 80 -41.54 -10.65 -32.33
C THR A 80 -41.95 -9.83 -31.11
N MET A 81 -41.53 -8.56 -31.08
CA MET A 81 -41.91 -7.62 -30.02
C MET A 81 -43.41 -7.29 -30.12
N ARG A 82 -44.16 -7.42 -29.02
CA ARG A 82 -45.61 -7.16 -28.98
C ARG A 82 -45.98 -5.67 -28.88
N SER A 83 -45.08 -4.82 -28.36
CA SER A 83 -45.34 -3.40 -28.07
C SER A 83 -44.60 -2.41 -28.97
N ARG A 84 -43.63 -2.86 -29.78
CA ARG A 84 -42.86 -2.06 -30.75
C ARG A 84 -42.53 -2.90 -31.99
N ARG A 85 -42.24 -2.28 -33.14
CA ARG A 85 -41.71 -2.99 -34.31
C ARG A 85 -40.29 -3.47 -33.99
N GLY A 86 -40.04 -4.78 -34.08
CA GLY A 86 -38.73 -5.38 -33.86
C GLY A 86 -38.80 -6.87 -33.55
N SER A 87 -37.65 -7.55 -33.60
CA SER A 87 -37.48 -8.96 -33.20
C SER A 87 -36.52 -9.08 -32.02
N ILE A 88 -36.66 -10.16 -31.25
CA ILE A 88 -35.79 -10.54 -30.14
C ILE A 88 -35.32 -11.96 -30.43
N LEU A 89 -34.02 -12.16 -30.52
CA LEU A 89 -33.41 -13.48 -30.54
C LEU A 89 -32.94 -13.81 -29.12
N GLU A 90 -33.44 -14.91 -28.57
CA GLU A 90 -33.05 -15.45 -27.28
C GLU A 90 -32.30 -16.76 -27.51
N ALA A 91 -31.04 -16.84 -27.10
CA ALA A 91 -30.27 -18.08 -27.11
C ALA A 91 -29.98 -18.50 -25.67
N LYS A 92 -30.42 -19.68 -25.27
CA LYS A 92 -30.07 -20.26 -23.96
C LYS A 92 -28.75 -20.99 -24.09
N ILE A 93 -27.82 -20.65 -23.21
CA ILE A 93 -26.53 -21.33 -23.07
C ILE A 93 -26.45 -22.03 -21.72
N SER A 94 -25.69 -23.11 -21.65
CA SER A 94 -25.49 -23.86 -20.41
C SER A 94 -24.05 -24.32 -20.27
N ASP A 95 -23.65 -24.47 -19.02
CA ASP A 95 -22.41 -25.09 -18.56
C ASP A 95 -22.62 -26.54 -18.04
N GLY A 96 -23.83 -27.09 -18.22
CA GLY A 96 -24.24 -28.39 -17.68
C GLY A 96 -24.78 -28.35 -16.25
N ARG A 97 -24.71 -27.20 -15.54
CA ARG A 97 -25.23 -27.04 -14.16
C ARG A 97 -26.27 -25.92 -14.04
N GLY A 98 -26.11 -24.85 -14.80
CA GLY A 98 -27.01 -23.70 -14.88
C GLY A 98 -27.35 -23.33 -16.33
N VAL A 99 -28.26 -22.38 -16.48
CA VAL A 99 -28.68 -21.86 -17.80
C VAL A 99 -28.67 -20.34 -17.75
N LEU A 100 -28.08 -19.72 -18.77
CA LEU A 100 -28.04 -18.28 -18.95
C LEU A 100 -28.68 -17.92 -20.30
N THR A 101 -29.42 -16.81 -20.34
CA THR A 101 -30.07 -16.36 -21.58
C THR A 101 -29.26 -15.28 -22.26
N LEU A 102 -28.98 -15.42 -23.55
CA LEU A 102 -28.42 -14.38 -24.40
C LEU A 102 -29.56 -13.69 -25.14
N THR A 103 -29.68 -12.37 -24.99
CA THR A 103 -30.78 -11.60 -25.56
C THR A 103 -30.26 -10.61 -26.60
N PHE A 104 -30.73 -10.73 -27.83
CA PHE A 104 -30.37 -9.82 -28.93
C PHE A 104 -31.60 -9.13 -29.51
N PHE A 105 -31.64 -7.80 -29.44
CA PHE A 105 -32.70 -7.00 -30.03
C PHE A 105 -32.39 -6.68 -31.51
N ASN A 106 -33.34 -6.94 -32.41
CA ASN A 106 -33.27 -6.68 -33.86
C ASN A 106 -32.07 -7.32 -34.59
N GLN A 107 -31.53 -8.44 -34.08
CA GLN A 107 -30.37 -9.14 -34.64
C GLN A 107 -30.66 -10.62 -34.90
N ALA A 108 -31.82 -10.92 -35.52
CA ALA A 108 -32.24 -12.28 -35.84
C ALA A 108 -31.24 -13.06 -36.73
N TRP A 109 -30.38 -12.37 -37.47
CA TRP A 109 -29.35 -12.97 -38.33
C TRP A 109 -28.38 -13.89 -37.57
N ARG A 110 -28.17 -13.66 -36.26
CA ARG A 110 -27.29 -14.47 -35.40
C ARG A 110 -27.80 -15.90 -35.20
N ALA A 111 -29.08 -16.19 -35.48
CA ALA A 111 -29.63 -17.55 -35.47
C ALA A 111 -28.97 -18.50 -36.50
N ARG A 112 -28.26 -17.94 -37.50
CA ARG A 112 -27.49 -18.74 -38.48
C ARG A 112 -26.23 -19.36 -37.88
N GLU A 113 -25.66 -18.69 -36.88
CA GLU A 113 -24.39 -19.06 -36.24
C GLU A 113 -24.64 -19.76 -34.90
N LEU A 114 -25.53 -19.20 -34.07
CA LEU A 114 -25.93 -19.78 -32.79
C LEU A 114 -26.90 -20.94 -33.04
N LYS A 115 -26.38 -22.16 -33.11
CA LYS A 115 -27.16 -23.39 -33.24
C LYS A 115 -27.01 -24.24 -31.98
N PRO A 116 -28.06 -24.99 -31.58
CA PRO A 116 -27.95 -25.97 -30.50
C PRO A 116 -26.77 -26.92 -30.70
N GLY A 117 -26.01 -27.20 -29.63
CA GLY A 117 -24.81 -28.05 -29.63
C GLY A 117 -23.50 -27.31 -29.91
N VAL A 118 -23.55 -26.08 -30.43
CA VAL A 118 -22.33 -25.30 -30.70
C VAL A 118 -21.78 -24.74 -29.38
N ARG A 119 -20.46 -24.88 -29.20
CA ARG A 119 -19.73 -24.31 -28.07
C ARG A 119 -19.04 -23.02 -28.46
N GLY A 120 -18.95 -22.10 -27.52
CA GLY A 120 -18.27 -20.83 -27.77
C GLY A 120 -17.99 -20.05 -26.51
N MET A 121 -17.27 -18.95 -26.71
CA MET A 121 -17.05 -17.92 -25.71
C MET A 121 -18.08 -16.82 -25.90
N PHE A 122 -18.77 -16.45 -24.83
CA PHE A 122 -19.75 -15.36 -24.82
C PHE A 122 -19.29 -14.31 -23.83
N ALA A 123 -19.28 -13.03 -24.24
CA ALA A 123 -18.88 -11.92 -23.38
C ALA A 123 -19.93 -10.81 -23.39
N GLY A 124 -20.29 -10.34 -22.19
CA GLY A 124 -21.24 -9.24 -22.04
C GLY A 124 -21.53 -8.93 -20.58
N LYS A 125 -22.35 -7.90 -20.36
CA LYS A 125 -22.81 -7.51 -19.01
C LYS A 125 -23.89 -8.47 -18.51
N VAL A 126 -23.69 -9.03 -17.32
CA VAL A 126 -24.70 -9.83 -16.62
C VAL A 126 -25.81 -8.89 -16.14
N SER A 127 -27.04 -9.15 -16.56
CA SER A 127 -28.23 -8.41 -16.12
C SER A 127 -29.30 -9.37 -15.61
N ASP A 128 -30.15 -8.91 -14.70
CA ASP A 128 -31.32 -9.64 -14.26
C ASP A 128 -32.55 -9.17 -15.05
N TYR A 129 -33.28 -10.10 -15.64
CA TYR A 129 -34.58 -9.83 -16.22
C TYR A 129 -35.61 -10.83 -15.72
N ARG A 130 -36.55 -10.34 -14.91
CA ARG A 130 -37.63 -11.15 -14.30
C ARG A 130 -37.12 -12.32 -13.46
N GLY A 131 -36.01 -12.13 -12.75
CA GLY A 131 -35.41 -13.14 -11.88
C GLY A 131 -34.57 -14.20 -12.61
N ALA A 132 -34.32 -14.02 -13.92
CA ALA A 132 -33.41 -14.85 -14.69
C ALA A 132 -32.20 -14.02 -15.14
N LEU A 133 -31.01 -14.58 -14.96
CA LEU A 133 -29.77 -13.95 -15.43
C LEU A 133 -29.71 -14.01 -16.98
N GLN A 134 -29.30 -12.90 -17.57
CA GLN A 134 -29.13 -12.79 -19.01
C GLN A 134 -27.91 -11.93 -19.39
N LEU A 135 -27.36 -12.17 -20.57
CA LEU A 135 -26.46 -11.23 -21.25
C LEU A 135 -27.24 -10.51 -22.35
N ALA A 136 -27.36 -9.19 -22.23
CA ALA A 136 -27.98 -8.37 -23.26
C ALA A 136 -26.93 -7.95 -24.29
N HIS A 137 -27.17 -8.26 -25.57
CA HIS A 137 -26.25 -8.01 -26.69
C HIS A 137 -24.80 -8.47 -26.42
N PRO A 138 -24.58 -9.73 -26.01
CA PRO A 138 -23.23 -10.24 -25.83
C PRO A 138 -22.51 -10.34 -27.17
N ASP A 139 -21.22 -10.05 -27.15
CA ASP A 139 -20.34 -10.48 -28.22
C ASP A 139 -20.03 -11.99 -28.04
N TYR A 140 -19.76 -12.73 -29.12
CA TYR A 140 -19.37 -14.14 -29.02
C TYR A 140 -18.32 -14.54 -30.06
N GLU A 141 -17.56 -15.58 -29.74
CA GLU A 141 -16.69 -16.33 -30.66
C GLU A 141 -17.01 -17.82 -30.52
N LEU A 142 -17.42 -18.45 -31.62
CA LEU A 142 -17.76 -19.87 -31.65
C LEU A 142 -16.49 -20.68 -31.88
N PHE A 143 -16.40 -21.82 -31.19
CA PHE A 143 -15.34 -22.78 -31.47
C PHE A 143 -15.67 -23.51 -32.78
N GLU A 144 -14.68 -23.67 -33.65
CA GLU A 144 -14.85 -24.43 -34.89
C GLU A 144 -15.10 -25.91 -34.54
N ASP A 145 -16.16 -26.49 -35.09
CA ASP A 145 -16.42 -27.93 -35.05
C ASP A 145 -15.42 -28.63 -35.99
N GLU A 146 -14.21 -28.91 -35.53
CA GLU A 146 -13.32 -29.87 -36.20
C GLU A 146 -13.69 -31.32 -35.84
N THR A 147 -14.98 -31.65 -35.86
CA THR A 147 -15.41 -33.05 -35.94
C THR A 147 -16.01 -33.31 -37.31
N ARG A 148 -15.11 -33.68 -38.24
CA ARG A 148 -15.18 -34.87 -39.11
C ARG A 148 -14.45 -34.66 -40.45
N THR A 149 -13.12 -34.55 -40.41
CA THR A 149 -12.30 -35.18 -41.45
C THR A 149 -12.02 -36.61 -41.00
N ASP A 150 -12.39 -37.61 -41.81
CA ASP A 150 -12.23 -39.05 -41.57
C ASP A 150 -10.75 -39.52 -41.58
N THR A 151 -9.84 -38.76 -40.99
CA THR A 151 -8.39 -39.05 -40.96
C THR A 151 -7.81 -38.88 -39.56
N GLY A 152 -8.19 -39.77 -38.63
CA GLY A 152 -7.52 -39.98 -37.33
C GLY A 152 -7.47 -38.77 -36.38
N PRO A 153 -7.16 -38.97 -35.08
CA PRO A 153 -6.89 -37.86 -34.18
C PRO A 153 -5.53 -37.26 -34.56
N ASP A 154 -5.55 -36.21 -35.37
CA ASP A 154 -4.34 -35.47 -35.70
C ASP A 154 -3.76 -34.88 -34.41
N ALA A 155 -2.45 -34.98 -34.21
CA ALA A 155 -1.81 -34.49 -32.97
C ALA A 155 -2.02 -32.98 -32.77
N ALA A 156 -2.36 -32.24 -33.82
CA ALA A 156 -2.76 -30.84 -33.78
C ALA A 156 -4.18 -30.64 -33.22
N ALA A 157 -5.14 -31.48 -33.61
CA ALA A 157 -6.52 -31.44 -33.11
C ALA A 157 -6.60 -31.81 -31.62
N LEU A 158 -5.80 -32.80 -31.18
CA LEU A 158 -5.71 -33.14 -29.75
C LEU A 158 -5.05 -32.01 -28.95
N ARG A 159 -3.98 -31.39 -29.46
CA ARG A 159 -3.31 -30.24 -28.84
C ARG A 159 -4.24 -29.05 -28.71
N TRP A 160 -4.99 -28.74 -29.76
CA TRP A 160 -6.00 -27.69 -29.73
C TRP A 160 -7.10 -28.00 -28.72
N ALA A 161 -7.58 -29.25 -28.63
CA ALA A 161 -8.64 -29.62 -27.69
C ALA A 161 -8.22 -29.57 -26.21
N THR A 162 -6.93 -29.77 -25.90
CA THR A 162 -6.41 -29.79 -24.52
C THR A 162 -5.76 -28.47 -24.08
N ALA A 163 -5.46 -27.56 -25.01
CA ALA A 163 -4.79 -26.30 -24.70
C ALA A 163 -5.65 -25.39 -23.79
N PRO A 164 -5.10 -24.83 -22.70
CA PRO A 164 -5.81 -23.88 -21.86
C PRO A 164 -6.18 -22.59 -22.63
N ILE A 165 -7.40 -22.09 -22.45
CA ILE A 165 -7.86 -20.81 -23.00
C ILE A 165 -7.46 -19.68 -22.06
N PRO A 166 -6.61 -18.74 -22.48
CA PRO A 166 -6.29 -17.55 -21.69
C PRO A 166 -7.47 -16.56 -21.67
N ILE A 167 -7.96 -16.21 -20.48
CA ILE A 167 -9.05 -15.24 -20.31
C ILE A 167 -8.47 -13.92 -19.81
N TYR A 168 -8.59 -12.87 -20.63
CA TYR A 168 -8.07 -11.54 -20.35
C TYR A 168 -9.10 -10.65 -19.63
N PRO A 169 -8.65 -9.64 -18.87
CA PRO A 169 -9.51 -8.53 -18.48
C PRO A 169 -10.16 -7.89 -19.72
N ALA A 170 -11.48 -7.96 -19.83
CA ALA A 170 -12.23 -7.44 -20.97
C ALA A 170 -12.92 -6.11 -20.65
N THR A 171 -13.18 -5.29 -21.67
CA THR A 171 -14.08 -4.13 -21.59
C THR A 171 -15.28 -4.34 -22.52
N ALA A 172 -16.26 -3.43 -22.45
CA ALA A 172 -17.42 -3.46 -23.33
C ALA A 172 -17.06 -3.40 -24.84
N THR A 173 -15.89 -2.84 -25.18
CA THR A 173 -15.43 -2.69 -26.57
C THR A 173 -14.39 -3.73 -26.98
N LEU A 174 -13.57 -4.19 -26.02
CA LEU A 174 -12.47 -5.15 -26.24
C LEU A 174 -12.70 -6.41 -25.41
N SER A 175 -13.15 -7.46 -26.08
CA SER A 175 -13.36 -8.78 -25.50
C SER A 175 -12.08 -9.61 -25.43
N SER A 176 -12.11 -10.67 -24.61
CA SER A 176 -10.94 -11.53 -24.37
C SER A 176 -10.37 -12.17 -25.65
N TRP A 177 -11.19 -12.57 -26.62
CA TRP A 177 -10.68 -13.15 -27.87
C TRP A 177 -10.14 -12.10 -28.85
N LYS A 178 -10.70 -10.87 -28.86
CA LYS A 178 -10.13 -9.76 -29.64
C LYS A 178 -8.71 -9.47 -29.15
N LEU A 179 -8.51 -9.54 -27.82
CA LEU A 179 -7.19 -9.49 -27.21
C LEU A 179 -6.32 -10.69 -27.60
N GLN A 180 -6.83 -11.93 -27.54
CA GLN A 180 -6.09 -13.12 -27.99
C GLN A 180 -5.60 -12.98 -29.44
N ARG A 181 -6.47 -12.52 -30.36
CA ARG A 181 -6.13 -12.31 -31.77
C ARG A 181 -5.09 -11.21 -31.96
N ALA A 182 -5.19 -10.13 -31.20
CA ALA A 182 -4.21 -9.06 -31.22
C ALA A 182 -2.84 -9.53 -30.69
N VAL A 183 -2.84 -10.23 -29.56
CA VAL A 183 -1.64 -10.83 -28.97
C VAL A 183 -1.02 -11.84 -29.94
N ALA A 184 -1.83 -12.68 -30.59
CA ALA A 184 -1.37 -13.63 -31.58
C ALA A 184 -0.64 -12.95 -32.73
N LEU A 185 -1.24 -11.92 -33.34
CA LEU A 185 -0.61 -11.17 -34.43
C LEU A 185 0.72 -10.54 -33.99
N VAL A 186 0.76 -10.02 -32.77
CA VAL A 186 1.96 -9.40 -32.21
C VAL A 186 3.06 -10.43 -31.93
N LEU A 187 2.73 -11.60 -31.35
CA LEU A 187 3.69 -12.69 -31.12
C LEU A 187 4.25 -13.25 -32.42
N ASP A 188 3.43 -13.39 -33.47
CA ASP A 188 3.86 -13.87 -34.78
C ASP A 188 4.81 -12.89 -35.48
N ALA A 189 4.62 -11.58 -35.25
CA ALA A 189 5.49 -10.53 -35.76
C ALA A 189 6.74 -10.26 -34.89
N LEU A 190 6.77 -10.78 -33.65
CA LEU A 190 7.81 -10.50 -32.67
C LEU A 190 9.13 -11.17 -33.05
N GLY A 191 10.19 -10.38 -33.11
CA GLY A 191 11.56 -10.85 -33.32
C GLY A 191 12.16 -11.55 -32.08
N PRO A 192 13.47 -11.82 -32.09
CA PRO A 192 14.21 -12.14 -30.87
C PRO A 192 13.96 -11.07 -29.80
N VAL A 193 13.81 -11.51 -28.55
CA VAL A 193 13.65 -10.61 -27.40
C VAL A 193 14.79 -10.90 -26.44
N ASP A 194 15.51 -9.85 -26.06
CA ASP A 194 16.60 -9.95 -25.10
C ASP A 194 16.07 -10.33 -23.72
N ASP A 195 16.79 -11.21 -23.04
CA ASP A 195 16.40 -11.69 -21.71
C ASP A 195 16.95 -10.75 -20.62
N PRO A 196 16.09 -10.08 -19.84
CA PRO A 196 16.55 -9.26 -18.72
C PRO A 196 17.14 -10.10 -17.58
N LEU A 197 16.89 -11.42 -17.53
CA LEU A 197 17.55 -12.30 -16.57
C LEU A 197 18.88 -12.80 -17.12
N PRO A 198 20.02 -12.56 -16.43
CA PRO A 198 21.28 -13.18 -16.80
C PRO A 198 21.15 -14.71 -16.87
N GLU A 199 21.88 -15.33 -17.82
CA GLU A 199 21.74 -16.77 -18.06
C GLU A 199 22.07 -17.62 -16.83
N SER A 200 23.04 -17.19 -16.01
CA SER A 200 23.38 -17.82 -14.74
C SER A 200 22.20 -17.85 -13.77
N VAL A 201 21.55 -16.69 -13.57
CA VAL A 201 20.37 -16.52 -12.70
C VAL A 201 19.21 -17.39 -13.19
N ARG A 202 18.97 -17.38 -14.50
CA ARG A 202 17.88 -18.14 -15.15
C ARG A 202 18.07 -19.65 -15.02
N ARG A 203 19.27 -20.17 -15.34
CA ARG A 203 19.58 -21.61 -15.26
C ARG A 203 19.54 -22.13 -13.83
N ALA A 204 20.09 -21.37 -12.87
CA ALA A 204 20.09 -21.76 -11.45
C ALA A 204 18.68 -21.98 -10.88
N ARG A 205 17.68 -21.24 -11.40
CA ARG A 205 16.28 -21.28 -10.93
C ARG A 205 15.34 -22.07 -11.85
N GLY A 206 15.87 -22.71 -12.91
CA GLY A 206 15.06 -23.44 -13.89
C GLY A 206 13.99 -22.56 -14.55
N LEU A 207 14.32 -21.31 -14.85
CA LEU A 207 13.41 -20.35 -15.46
C LEU A 207 13.50 -20.41 -17.00
N LEU A 208 12.36 -20.17 -17.65
CA LEU A 208 12.25 -20.07 -19.11
C LEU A 208 13.00 -18.84 -19.64
N ALA A 209 13.37 -18.86 -20.92
CA ALA A 209 13.84 -17.64 -21.59
C ALA A 209 12.72 -16.60 -21.69
N HIS A 210 13.03 -15.31 -21.65
CA HIS A 210 12.00 -14.26 -21.59
C HIS A 210 10.98 -14.32 -22.74
N ARG A 211 11.45 -14.49 -23.99
CA ARG A 211 10.56 -14.66 -25.15
C ARG A 211 9.64 -15.87 -25.00
N GLU A 212 10.17 -16.99 -24.53
CA GLU A 212 9.40 -18.22 -24.33
C GLU A 212 8.36 -18.04 -23.22
N ALA A 213 8.70 -17.33 -22.14
CA ALA A 213 7.75 -17.02 -21.07
C ALA A 213 6.62 -16.09 -21.57
N LEU A 214 6.92 -15.12 -22.44
CA LEU A 214 5.88 -14.29 -23.09
C LEU A 214 5.00 -15.12 -24.02
N GLU A 215 5.56 -16.06 -24.78
CA GLU A 215 4.76 -16.95 -25.63
C GLU A 215 3.82 -17.82 -24.78
N LEU A 216 4.38 -18.55 -23.79
CA LEU A 216 3.64 -19.57 -23.04
C LEU A 216 2.64 -19.01 -22.03
N VAL A 217 2.78 -17.74 -21.60
CA VAL A 217 1.73 -17.08 -20.81
C VAL A 217 0.52 -16.75 -21.69
N HIS A 218 0.69 -16.53 -23.00
CA HIS A 218 -0.40 -16.15 -23.89
C HIS A 218 -0.92 -17.30 -24.76
N ARG A 219 -0.08 -18.28 -25.09
CA ARG A 219 -0.37 -19.44 -25.94
C ARG A 219 0.14 -20.73 -25.29
N PRO A 220 -0.37 -21.11 -24.09
CA PRO A 220 0.03 -22.37 -23.47
C PRO A 220 -0.52 -23.57 -24.24
N GLU A 221 0.28 -24.61 -24.38
CA GLU A 221 -0.20 -25.91 -24.90
C GLU A 221 -0.76 -26.77 -23.76
N ARG A 222 -0.22 -26.61 -22.55
CA ARG A 222 -0.58 -27.35 -21.34
C ARG A 222 -0.60 -26.45 -20.13
N ASP A 223 -1.24 -26.94 -19.08
CA ASP A 223 -1.35 -26.26 -17.80
C ASP A 223 0.00 -25.95 -17.13
N ALA A 224 1.00 -26.81 -17.36
CA ALA A 224 2.35 -26.59 -16.85
C ALA A 224 3.05 -25.39 -17.49
N ASP A 225 2.72 -25.09 -18.75
CA ASP A 225 3.43 -24.10 -19.56
C ASP A 225 3.13 -22.68 -19.07
N TRP A 226 1.85 -22.32 -18.90
CA TRP A 226 1.48 -21.00 -18.38
C TRP A 226 1.92 -20.81 -16.92
N LYS A 227 1.94 -21.89 -16.11
CA LYS A 227 2.43 -21.84 -14.72
C LYS A 227 3.93 -21.55 -14.68
N ALA A 228 4.71 -22.21 -15.53
CA ALA A 228 6.14 -21.96 -15.66
C ALA A 228 6.41 -20.53 -16.19
N ALA A 229 5.66 -20.10 -17.20
CA ALA A 229 5.72 -18.75 -17.75
C ALA A 229 5.44 -17.67 -16.71
N GLN A 230 4.35 -17.81 -15.94
CA GLN A 230 4.03 -16.87 -14.85
C GLN A 230 5.12 -16.86 -13.77
N ARG A 231 5.67 -18.03 -13.41
CA ARG A 231 6.78 -18.11 -12.45
C ARG A 231 7.98 -17.31 -12.95
N THR A 232 8.37 -17.50 -14.21
CA THR A 232 9.46 -16.76 -14.84
C THR A 232 9.18 -15.27 -14.90
N LEU A 233 8.06 -14.84 -15.46
CA LEU A 233 7.74 -13.41 -15.62
C LEU A 233 7.61 -12.69 -14.27
N ARG A 234 7.07 -13.36 -13.25
CA ARG A 234 7.01 -12.83 -11.88
C ARG A 234 8.41 -12.65 -11.27
N PHE A 235 9.29 -13.64 -11.46
CA PHE A 235 10.67 -13.52 -11.00
C PHE A 235 11.40 -12.42 -11.78
N THR A 236 11.22 -12.33 -13.11
CA THR A 236 11.76 -11.26 -13.95
C THR A 236 11.33 -9.88 -13.44
N GLU A 237 10.04 -9.69 -13.16
CA GLU A 237 9.51 -8.43 -12.62
C GLU A 237 10.13 -8.09 -11.26
N ALA A 238 10.24 -9.08 -10.35
CA ALA A 238 10.90 -8.89 -9.06
C ALA A 238 12.39 -8.56 -9.20
N PHE A 239 13.10 -9.25 -10.09
CA PHE A 239 14.54 -9.09 -10.30
C PHE A 239 14.89 -7.74 -10.90
N VAL A 240 14.13 -7.28 -11.90
CA VAL A 240 14.30 -5.93 -12.48
C VAL A 240 14.01 -4.87 -11.43
N LEU A 241 12.91 -5.01 -10.66
CA LEU A 241 12.60 -4.09 -9.57
C LEU A 241 13.73 -4.03 -8.53
N GLN A 242 14.21 -5.18 -8.06
CA GLN A 242 15.27 -5.21 -7.06
C GLN A 242 16.59 -4.67 -7.59
N SER A 243 16.90 -4.87 -8.88
CA SER A 243 18.08 -4.29 -9.53
C SER A 243 18.02 -2.76 -9.51
N VAL A 244 16.89 -2.15 -9.87
CA VAL A 244 16.66 -0.70 -9.78
C VAL A 244 16.91 -0.18 -8.35
N LEU A 245 16.35 -0.86 -7.35
CA LEU A 245 16.46 -0.44 -5.95
C LEU A 245 17.89 -0.57 -5.41
N LEU A 246 18.61 -1.61 -5.81
CA LEU A 246 20.01 -1.81 -5.46
C LEU A 246 20.94 -0.82 -6.16
N GLU A 247 20.68 -0.46 -7.43
CA GLU A 247 21.43 0.57 -8.15
C GLU A 247 21.23 1.94 -7.50
N ARG A 248 19.99 2.31 -7.16
CA ARG A 248 19.70 3.53 -6.39
C ARG A 248 20.43 3.55 -5.04
N ARG A 249 20.48 2.41 -4.35
CA ARG A 249 21.23 2.25 -3.09
C ARG A 249 22.74 2.40 -3.29
N ALA A 250 23.30 1.85 -4.36
CA ALA A 250 24.71 2.01 -4.71
C ALA A 250 25.04 3.48 -5.04
N ALA A 251 24.20 4.15 -5.83
CA ALA A 251 24.33 5.57 -6.13
C ALA A 251 24.24 6.45 -4.87
N ALA A 252 23.35 6.11 -3.93
CA ALA A 252 23.29 6.80 -2.65
C ALA A 252 24.59 6.63 -1.84
N ARG A 253 25.19 5.44 -1.85
CA ARG A 253 26.48 5.13 -1.20
C ARG A 253 27.71 5.71 -1.91
N ALA A 254 27.59 6.13 -3.18
CA ALA A 254 28.68 6.80 -3.89
C ALA A 254 28.99 8.20 -3.34
N HIS A 255 28.07 8.77 -2.55
CA HIS A 255 28.29 10.04 -1.88
C HIS A 255 29.10 9.83 -0.59
N GLU A 256 29.99 10.77 -0.27
CA GLU A 256 30.73 10.75 0.99
C GLU A 256 29.91 11.39 2.11
N ALA A 257 29.94 10.76 3.29
CA ALA A 257 29.41 11.29 4.54
C ALA A 257 30.53 11.43 5.59
N VAL A 258 30.35 12.36 6.52
CA VAL A 258 31.25 12.53 7.67
C VAL A 258 30.99 11.41 8.67
N ARG A 259 32.01 10.61 8.98
CA ARG A 259 31.93 9.55 9.99
C ARG A 259 31.54 10.13 11.36
N ARG A 260 30.57 9.50 12.01
CA ARG A 260 30.07 9.87 13.33
C ARG A 260 30.29 8.70 14.28
N THR A 261 31.25 8.84 15.20
CA THR A 261 31.57 7.82 16.19
C THR A 261 31.52 8.45 17.57
N PRO A 262 30.71 7.92 18.51
CA PRO A 262 30.74 8.38 19.89
C PRO A 262 32.09 8.01 20.53
N ALA A 263 32.61 8.91 21.35
CA ALA A 263 33.78 8.72 22.19
C ALA A 263 33.41 8.04 23.52
N PRO A 264 34.33 7.23 24.09
CA PRO A 264 34.15 6.71 25.44
C PRO A 264 33.96 7.84 26.46
N GLY A 265 33.00 7.68 27.37
CA GLY A 265 32.64 8.66 28.39
C GLY A 265 31.90 9.90 27.90
N GLY A 266 31.47 9.93 26.63
CA GLY A 266 30.83 11.08 26.02
C GLY A 266 29.34 11.25 26.34
N LEU A 267 28.64 11.99 25.49
CA LEU A 267 27.22 12.33 25.66
C LEU A 267 26.33 11.08 25.70
N LEU A 268 26.62 10.12 24.82
CA LEU A 268 25.81 8.90 24.71
C LEU A 268 25.89 8.03 25.98
N GLU A 269 27.09 7.73 26.46
CA GLU A 269 27.26 6.90 27.67
C GLU A 269 26.69 7.58 28.92
N ARG A 270 26.87 8.90 29.05
CA ARG A 270 26.26 9.70 30.12
C ARG A 270 24.74 9.66 30.08
N PHE A 271 24.16 9.75 28.89
CA PHE A 271 22.72 9.65 28.69
C PHE A 271 22.20 8.27 29.07
N GLU A 272 22.83 7.19 28.59
CA GLU A 272 22.43 5.81 28.88
C GLU A 272 22.50 5.51 30.38
N ALA A 273 23.53 6.00 31.08
CA ALA A 273 23.64 5.87 32.52
C ALA A 273 22.56 6.63 33.32
N SER A 274 21.92 7.64 32.71
CA SER A 274 20.87 8.44 33.36
C SER A 274 19.45 7.92 33.14
N LEU A 275 19.27 6.92 32.27
CA LEU A 275 17.96 6.39 31.93
C LEU A 275 17.30 5.72 33.14
N PRO A 276 16.02 6.02 33.44
CA PRO A 276 15.29 5.41 34.55
C PRO A 276 14.74 4.01 34.22
N PHE A 277 15.08 3.45 33.06
CA PHE A 277 14.62 2.15 32.58
C PHE A 277 15.72 1.47 31.77
N GLU A 278 15.64 0.14 31.68
CA GLU A 278 16.51 -0.65 30.81
C GLU A 278 15.98 -0.65 29.37
N LEU A 279 16.90 -0.57 28.41
CA LEU A 279 16.58 -0.71 26.99
C LEU A 279 16.24 -2.17 26.68
N THR A 280 15.32 -2.38 25.73
CA THR A 280 15.00 -3.72 25.24
C THR A 280 16.13 -4.28 24.35
N ASP A 281 16.19 -5.60 24.19
CA ASP A 281 17.19 -6.25 23.33
C ASP A 281 17.09 -5.72 21.88
N ASP A 282 15.88 -5.55 21.37
CA ASP A 282 15.63 -4.96 20.06
C ASP A 282 16.14 -3.50 19.96
N GLN A 283 15.95 -2.68 21.02
CA GLN A 283 16.46 -1.30 21.03
C GLN A 283 17.99 -1.25 21.07
N LEU A 284 18.63 -2.21 21.74
CA LEU A 284 20.08 -2.36 21.78
C LEU A 284 20.60 -2.80 20.41
N GLU A 285 20.01 -3.83 19.80
CA GLU A 285 20.40 -4.34 18.47
C GLU A 285 20.27 -3.26 17.39
N VAL A 286 19.12 -2.60 17.33
CA VAL A 286 18.90 -1.50 16.37
C VAL A 286 19.85 -0.34 16.65
N GLY A 287 20.15 -0.06 17.91
CA GLY A 287 21.18 0.88 18.30
C GLY A 287 22.55 0.53 17.71
N VAL A 288 23.01 -0.71 17.86
CA VAL A 288 24.30 -1.17 17.30
C VAL A 288 24.33 -1.02 15.78
N GLN A 289 23.25 -1.39 15.08
CA GLN A 289 23.13 -1.23 13.63
C GLN A 289 23.26 0.23 13.19
N ILE A 290 22.57 1.16 13.88
CA ILE A 290 22.65 2.59 13.57
C ILE A 290 24.06 3.13 13.84
N HIS A 291 24.69 2.77 14.96
CA HIS A 291 26.05 3.25 15.26
C HIS A 291 27.08 2.73 14.26
N ALA A 292 26.94 1.48 13.82
CA ALA A 292 27.79 0.92 12.76
C ALA A 292 27.66 1.73 11.46
N ASP A 293 26.43 2.01 11.02
CA ASP A 293 26.19 2.80 9.81
C ASP A 293 26.67 4.25 9.93
N LEU A 294 26.51 4.87 11.10
CA LEU A 294 26.99 6.23 11.39
C LEU A 294 28.53 6.33 11.33
N ALA A 295 29.24 5.25 11.65
CA ALA A 295 30.70 5.21 11.62
C ALA A 295 31.29 5.02 10.21
N GLU A 296 30.45 4.70 9.22
CA GLU A 296 30.88 4.51 7.83
C GLU A 296 31.04 5.85 7.07
N PRO A 297 31.87 5.91 6.02
CA PRO A 297 32.10 7.13 5.24
C PRO A 297 31.00 7.35 4.18
N VAL A 298 29.89 6.62 4.27
CA VAL A 298 28.76 6.67 3.33
C VAL A 298 27.47 7.05 4.09
N PRO A 299 26.54 7.80 3.47
CA PRO A 299 25.29 8.16 4.13
C PRO A 299 24.50 6.92 4.53
N MET A 300 24.07 6.90 5.79
CA MET A 300 23.11 5.91 6.27
C MET A 300 21.73 6.26 5.72
N ASN A 301 20.99 5.27 5.24
CA ASN A 301 19.58 5.41 4.87
C ASN A 301 18.80 4.25 5.52
N ARG A 302 18.24 4.48 6.70
CA ARG A 302 17.65 3.40 7.52
C ARG A 302 16.23 3.72 7.95
N LEU A 303 15.33 2.74 7.85
CA LEU A 303 13.98 2.75 8.38
C LEU A 303 13.93 1.91 9.67
N VAL A 304 13.61 2.56 10.78
CA VAL A 304 13.26 1.88 12.04
C VAL A 304 11.74 1.80 12.14
N GLN A 305 11.24 0.57 12.13
CA GLN A 305 9.84 0.29 12.35
C GLN A 305 9.63 -0.46 13.65
N GLY A 306 8.50 -0.22 14.29
CA GLY A 306 8.12 -0.91 15.52
C GLY A 306 6.80 -0.41 16.03
N GLU A 307 6.19 -1.15 16.96
CA GLU A 307 4.86 -0.82 17.49
C GLU A 307 4.81 0.57 18.15
N VAL A 308 3.61 1.11 18.31
CA VAL A 308 3.39 2.39 18.98
C VAL A 308 3.91 2.32 20.44
N GLY A 309 4.92 3.13 20.73
CA GLY A 309 5.57 3.17 22.05
C GLY A 309 6.54 2.03 22.34
N SER A 310 7.05 1.36 21.30
CA SER A 310 8.24 0.48 21.37
C SER A 310 9.56 1.22 21.68
N GLY A 311 9.54 2.54 21.93
CA GLY A 311 10.74 3.33 22.23
C GLY A 311 11.55 3.79 21.01
N LYS A 312 10.94 3.93 19.83
CA LYS A 312 11.63 4.49 18.63
C LYS A 312 12.31 5.84 18.89
N THR A 313 11.71 6.70 19.71
CA THR A 313 12.28 8.01 20.05
C THR A 313 13.58 7.89 20.85
N VAL A 314 13.71 6.92 21.78
CA VAL A 314 14.98 6.74 22.51
C VAL A 314 16.09 6.23 21.59
N VAL A 315 15.76 5.35 20.65
CA VAL A 315 16.71 4.88 19.63
C VAL A 315 17.18 6.03 18.73
N ALA A 316 16.26 6.89 18.29
CA ALA A 316 16.61 8.08 17.52
C ALA A 316 17.46 9.07 18.33
N LEU A 317 17.12 9.32 19.59
CA LEU A 317 17.88 10.22 20.45
C LEU A 317 19.32 9.73 20.67
N ARG A 318 19.55 8.43 20.85
CA ARG A 318 20.90 7.83 20.92
C ARG A 318 21.72 8.15 19.66
N ALA A 319 21.13 8.00 18.48
CA ALA A 319 21.77 8.35 17.21
C ALA A 319 22.07 9.86 17.08
N MET A 320 21.14 10.71 17.53
CA MET A 320 21.32 12.16 17.54
C MET A 320 22.46 12.59 18.48
N LEU A 321 22.60 11.93 19.63
CA LEU A 321 23.69 12.16 20.58
C LEU A 321 25.05 11.72 20.02
N ALA A 322 25.14 10.57 19.36
CA ALA A 322 26.38 10.14 18.69
C ALA A 322 26.86 11.16 17.64
N VAL A 323 25.94 11.75 16.88
CA VAL A 323 26.25 12.81 15.91
C VAL A 323 26.67 14.10 16.62
N ALA A 324 25.93 14.53 17.64
CA ALA A 324 26.24 15.72 18.43
C ALA A 324 27.63 15.65 19.06
N GLU A 325 27.98 14.47 19.59
CA GLU A 325 29.25 14.20 20.27
C GLU A 325 30.45 14.28 19.32
N SER A 326 30.29 13.80 18.09
CA SER A 326 31.29 13.95 17.02
C SER A 326 31.36 15.37 16.43
N GLY A 327 30.66 16.35 17.03
CA GLY A 327 30.69 17.76 16.62
C GLY A 327 29.68 18.14 15.55
N GLY A 328 28.80 17.23 15.13
CA GLY A 328 27.71 17.51 14.19
C GLY A 328 26.45 18.07 14.86
N GLN A 329 25.43 18.30 14.03
CA GLN A 329 24.07 18.64 14.43
C GLN A 329 23.11 17.57 13.90
N ALA A 330 22.08 17.27 14.67
CA ALA A 330 21.01 16.37 14.27
C ALA A 330 19.67 17.12 14.22
N ALA A 331 18.86 16.83 13.19
CA ALA A 331 17.54 17.42 13.01
C ALA A 331 16.45 16.35 13.07
N LEU A 332 15.41 16.56 13.90
CA LEU A 332 14.19 15.73 13.93
C LEU A 332 13.05 16.48 13.26
N LEU A 333 12.53 15.92 12.17
CA LEU A 333 11.40 16.41 11.42
C LEU A 333 10.12 15.72 11.90
N ALA A 334 9.16 16.51 12.40
CA ALA A 334 7.86 16.05 12.86
C ALA A 334 6.71 16.61 11.99
N PRO A 335 5.65 15.82 11.73
CA PRO A 335 4.57 16.16 10.78
C PRO A 335 3.75 17.38 11.18
N THR A 336 3.63 17.64 12.48
CA THR A 336 2.85 18.74 13.03
C THR A 336 3.66 19.50 14.06
N GLU A 337 3.29 20.76 14.27
CA GLU A 337 3.96 21.62 15.25
C GLU A 337 3.75 21.13 16.69
N VAL A 338 2.57 20.59 16.98
CA VAL A 338 2.24 19.96 18.27
C VAL A 338 3.20 18.81 18.55
N LEU A 339 3.43 17.93 17.56
CA LEU A 339 4.35 16.82 17.71
C LEU A 339 5.80 17.28 17.80
N ALA A 340 6.21 18.30 17.03
CA ALA A 340 7.54 18.89 17.14
C ALA A 340 7.81 19.44 18.55
N ALA A 341 6.87 20.18 19.12
CA ALA A 341 6.97 20.72 20.47
C ALA A 341 6.98 19.60 21.52
N GLN A 342 6.20 18.53 21.32
CA GLN A 342 6.20 17.37 22.21
C GLN A 342 7.53 16.62 22.18
N HIS A 343 8.08 16.35 20.98
CA HIS A 343 9.39 15.71 20.84
C HIS A 343 10.47 16.52 21.53
N LEU A 344 10.49 17.84 21.35
CA LEU A 344 11.45 18.70 22.05
C LEU A 344 11.36 18.54 23.58
N ARG A 345 10.14 18.59 24.14
CA ARG A 345 9.93 18.42 25.59
C ARG A 345 10.39 17.05 26.06
N SER A 346 9.94 15.99 25.40
CA SER A 346 10.29 14.61 25.75
C SER A 346 11.79 14.36 25.66
N ILE A 347 12.46 14.90 24.65
CA ILE A 347 13.92 14.84 24.51
C ILE A 347 14.60 15.61 25.63
N ALA A 348 14.17 16.84 25.94
CA ALA A 348 14.73 17.63 27.02
C ALA A 348 14.56 16.95 28.39
N ASP A 349 13.39 16.35 28.64
CA ASP A 349 13.10 15.61 29.87
C ASP A 349 13.97 14.35 29.99
N MET A 350 14.13 13.59 28.90
CA MET A 350 14.98 12.39 28.86
C MET A 350 16.47 12.71 29.04
N LEU A 351 16.95 13.83 28.48
CA LEU A 351 18.33 14.27 28.63
C LEU A 351 18.63 14.74 30.07
N GLY A 352 17.62 15.23 30.79
CA GLY A 352 17.83 15.90 32.06
C GLY A 352 18.53 17.27 31.89
N PRO A 353 18.62 18.06 32.99
CA PRO A 353 19.01 19.46 32.92
C PRO A 353 20.46 19.69 32.44
N GLU A 354 21.39 18.79 32.79
CA GLU A 354 22.81 18.93 32.47
C GLU A 354 23.08 18.69 30.98
N LEU A 355 22.66 17.53 30.45
CA LEU A 355 22.84 17.21 29.03
C LEU A 355 22.03 18.15 28.14
N ALA A 356 20.81 18.53 28.54
CA ALA A 356 19.99 19.46 27.76
C ALA A 356 20.66 20.84 27.63
N ALA A 357 21.35 21.32 28.66
CA ALA A 357 22.11 22.57 28.60
C ALA A 357 23.34 22.47 27.68
N GLU A 358 23.96 21.29 27.58
CA GLU A 358 25.13 21.05 26.73
C GLU A 358 24.77 20.90 25.25
N VAL A 359 23.70 20.15 24.93
CA VAL A 359 23.27 19.89 23.54
C VAL A 359 22.27 20.91 22.99
N MET A 360 21.71 21.75 23.86
CA MET A 360 20.83 22.87 23.51
C MET A 360 19.69 22.51 22.52
N PRO A 361 18.78 21.58 22.87
CA PRO A 361 17.64 21.23 22.02
C PRO A 361 16.84 22.48 21.61
N THR A 362 16.65 22.69 20.31
CA THR A 362 16.03 23.91 19.78
C THR A 362 14.85 23.59 18.86
N LEU A 363 13.73 24.28 19.06
CA LEU A 363 12.52 24.13 18.23
C LEU A 363 12.51 25.15 17.07
N ILE A 364 12.16 24.70 15.87
CA ILE A 364 11.87 25.55 14.70
C ILE A 364 10.56 25.09 14.04
N THR A 365 9.52 25.93 14.12
CA THR A 365 8.23 25.71 13.45
C THR A 365 7.78 26.96 12.68
N GLY A 366 6.74 26.81 11.86
CA GLY A 366 6.20 27.90 11.03
C GLY A 366 5.52 28.99 11.86
N GLN A 367 4.86 28.59 12.95
CA GLN A 367 4.11 29.48 13.85
C GLN A 367 4.96 30.19 14.91
N LEU A 368 6.28 29.92 15.00
CA LEU A 368 7.13 30.65 15.95
C LEU A 368 7.10 32.17 15.66
N PRO A 369 6.98 33.01 16.71
CA PRO A 369 7.12 34.46 16.56
C PRO A 369 8.41 34.81 15.80
N ALA A 370 8.35 35.82 14.94
CA ALA A 370 9.45 36.14 14.03
C ALA A 370 10.78 36.43 14.76
N ALA A 371 10.73 36.95 15.98
CA ALA A 371 11.92 37.17 16.81
C ALA A 371 12.51 35.84 17.32
N ASP A 372 11.68 34.94 17.84
CA ASP A 372 12.11 33.66 18.37
C ASP A 372 12.64 32.73 17.28
N ARG A 373 11.98 32.70 16.12
CA ARG A 373 12.44 31.95 14.94
C ARG A 373 13.79 32.44 14.45
N ARG A 374 14.01 33.76 14.40
CA ARG A 374 15.32 34.34 14.03
C ARG A 374 16.40 33.94 15.04
N ARG A 375 16.10 34.00 16.34
CA ARG A 375 17.05 33.58 17.39
C ARG A 375 17.36 32.10 17.31
N ALA A 376 16.36 31.24 17.07
CA ALA A 376 16.54 29.81 16.89
C ALA A 376 17.39 29.50 15.65
N ALA A 377 17.07 30.10 14.49
CA ALA A 377 17.82 29.92 13.25
C ALA A 377 19.29 30.35 13.40
N LEU A 378 19.57 31.48 14.08
CA LEU A 378 20.93 31.93 14.34
C LEU A 378 21.71 30.93 15.23
N ARG A 379 21.08 30.35 16.24
CA ARG A 379 21.72 29.31 17.07
C ARG A 379 22.05 28.06 16.27
N VAL A 380 21.16 27.65 15.37
CA VAL A 380 21.37 26.50 14.48
C VAL A 380 22.51 26.79 13.50
N ALA A 381 22.50 27.95 12.85
CA ALA A 381 23.55 28.36 11.91
C ALA A 381 24.92 28.55 12.57
N ALA A 382 24.94 28.95 13.86
CA ALA A 382 26.17 29.07 14.65
C ALA A 382 26.67 27.72 15.21
N GLY A 383 25.95 26.61 15.00
CA GLY A 383 26.33 25.29 15.53
C GLY A 383 26.13 25.13 17.05
N GLN A 384 25.43 26.07 17.70
CA GLN A 384 25.19 26.03 19.15
C GLN A 384 24.12 25.00 19.51
N ALA A 385 23.09 24.84 18.68
CA ALA A 385 22.06 23.82 18.85
C ALA A 385 22.53 22.50 18.23
N ARG A 386 22.89 21.51 19.05
CA ARG A 386 23.31 20.18 18.57
C ARG A 386 22.12 19.32 18.17
N ILE A 387 20.98 19.53 18.82
CA ILE A 387 19.71 18.89 18.50
C ILE A 387 18.70 19.95 18.07
N VAL A 388 18.11 19.77 16.90
CA VAL A 388 17.09 20.65 16.35
C VAL A 388 15.83 19.83 16.10
N VAL A 389 14.68 20.31 16.56
CA VAL A 389 13.38 19.68 16.33
C VAL A 389 12.49 20.65 15.58
N GLY A 390 11.74 20.20 14.58
CA GLY A 390 10.91 21.12 13.82
C GLY A 390 9.99 20.46 12.81
N THR A 391 9.23 21.29 12.11
CA THR A 391 8.36 20.88 11.01
C THR A 391 9.02 21.16 9.67
N HIS A 392 8.23 21.17 8.58
CA HIS A 392 8.70 21.58 7.24
C HIS A 392 9.42 22.95 7.22
N ALA A 393 9.29 23.78 8.26
CA ALA A 393 10.08 24.99 8.46
C ALA A 393 11.60 24.75 8.45
N LEU A 394 12.05 23.55 8.84
CA LEU A 394 13.46 23.14 8.72
C LEU A 394 13.93 23.01 7.27
N LEU A 395 13.00 22.78 6.33
CA LEU A 395 13.27 22.62 4.90
C LEU A 395 13.44 23.96 4.19
N GLY A 396 12.82 25.03 4.68
CA GLY A 396 12.84 26.33 4.00
C GLY A 396 14.21 27.01 4.01
N ASP A 397 14.47 27.87 3.02
CA ASP A 397 15.79 28.51 2.79
C ASP A 397 16.33 29.33 3.98
N THR A 398 15.45 29.70 4.91
CA THR A 398 15.79 30.51 6.09
C THR A 398 16.53 29.75 7.19
N THR A 399 16.55 28.41 7.14
CA THR A 399 17.22 27.56 8.13
C THR A 399 18.48 26.95 7.53
N SER A 400 19.66 27.39 8.01
CA SER A 400 20.96 26.84 7.67
C SER A 400 21.60 26.17 8.89
N PHE A 401 22.30 25.06 8.66
CA PHE A 401 23.04 24.31 9.66
C PHE A 401 24.54 24.56 9.50
N ALA A 402 25.28 24.54 10.61
CA ALA A 402 26.75 24.59 10.57
C ALA A 402 27.33 23.26 10.08
N ASP A 403 26.83 22.14 10.61
CA ASP A 403 27.21 20.78 10.22
C ASP A 403 26.04 19.82 10.47
N LEU A 404 25.11 19.71 9.51
CA LEU A 404 24.01 18.73 9.62
C LEU A 404 24.55 17.32 9.32
N GLY A 405 24.65 16.50 10.35
CA GLY A 405 25.15 15.13 10.27
C GLY A 405 24.07 14.05 10.21
N LEU A 406 22.90 14.29 10.83
CA LEU A 406 21.79 13.32 10.86
C LEU A 406 20.45 14.01 10.73
N VAL A 407 19.57 13.40 9.94
CA VAL A 407 18.17 13.76 9.79
C VAL A 407 17.32 12.58 10.26
N VAL A 408 16.48 12.83 11.27
CA VAL A 408 15.46 11.90 11.74
C VAL A 408 14.11 12.36 11.20
N VAL A 409 13.38 11.48 10.51
CA VAL A 409 12.03 11.77 10.01
C VAL A 409 11.03 10.90 10.76
N ASP A 410 10.12 11.51 11.50
CA ASP A 410 9.04 10.80 12.19
C ASP A 410 7.75 10.79 11.35
N GLU A 411 7.03 9.66 11.36
CA GLU A 411 5.79 9.45 10.59
C GLU A 411 5.91 9.79 9.09
N GLN A 412 6.84 9.10 8.41
CA GLN A 412 7.22 9.38 7.03
C GLN A 412 6.05 9.50 6.04
N HIS A 413 4.95 8.78 6.23
CA HIS A 413 3.84 8.74 5.27
C HIS A 413 3.17 10.11 5.05
N ARG A 414 3.43 11.11 5.91
CA ARG A 414 2.95 12.50 5.72
C ARG A 414 3.95 13.42 4.99
N PHE A 415 5.16 12.94 4.71
CA PHE A 415 6.22 13.71 4.05
C PHE A 415 6.53 13.19 2.65
N GLY A 416 6.48 14.09 1.66
CA GLY A 416 6.74 13.76 0.26
C GLY A 416 8.22 13.47 -0.02
N VAL A 417 8.50 12.82 -1.15
CA VAL A 417 9.86 12.47 -1.60
C VAL A 417 10.75 13.72 -1.74
N GLU A 418 10.20 14.82 -2.29
CA GLU A 418 10.88 16.11 -2.50
C GLU A 418 11.42 16.73 -1.20
N GLN A 419 10.69 16.54 -0.10
CA GLN A 419 11.05 17.09 1.21
C GLN A 419 12.30 16.40 1.78
N ARG A 420 12.53 15.12 1.42
CA ARG A 420 13.73 14.36 1.81
C ARG A 420 14.95 14.81 1.02
N GLU A 421 14.80 15.06 -0.28
CA GLU A 421 15.89 15.60 -1.09
C GLU A 421 16.31 17.00 -0.64
N ALA A 422 15.35 17.86 -0.28
CA ALA A 422 15.63 19.18 0.25
C ALA A 422 16.52 19.15 1.51
N LEU A 423 16.34 18.15 2.40
CA LEU A 423 17.20 17.98 3.58
C LEU A 423 18.57 17.38 3.25
N ARG A 424 18.63 16.45 2.30
CA ARG A 424 19.92 15.89 1.81
C ARG A 424 20.81 16.99 1.23
N LEU A 425 20.20 17.99 0.58
CA LEU A 425 20.91 19.14 -0.01
C LEU A 425 21.35 20.20 1.02
N LYS A 426 20.84 20.16 2.25
CA LYS A 426 21.20 21.12 3.32
C LYS A 426 22.46 20.76 4.10
N GLY A 427 22.99 19.56 3.92
CA GLY A 427 24.25 19.11 4.48
C GLY A 427 25.12 18.45 3.41
N ARG A 428 26.34 18.06 3.78
CA ARG A 428 27.18 17.20 2.91
C ARG A 428 26.69 15.74 3.03
N HIS A 429 25.54 15.45 2.42
CA HIS A 429 24.88 14.14 2.45
C HIS A 429 24.72 13.58 3.87
N PRO A 430 23.88 14.20 4.72
CA PRO A 430 23.65 13.73 6.08
C PRO A 430 23.11 12.29 6.10
N HIS A 431 23.37 11.58 7.19
CA HIS A 431 22.71 10.32 7.50
C HIS A 431 21.20 10.55 7.64
N VAL A 432 20.39 9.59 7.21
CA VAL A 432 18.92 9.64 7.25
C VAL A 432 18.39 8.44 8.03
N LEU A 433 17.65 8.74 9.09
CA LEU A 433 16.91 7.78 9.91
C LEU A 433 15.42 8.07 9.81
N VAL A 434 14.65 7.10 9.36
CA VAL A 434 13.20 7.21 9.24
C VAL A 434 12.56 6.39 10.34
N LEU A 435 11.57 6.94 11.02
CA LEU A 435 10.77 6.25 12.03
C LEU A 435 9.35 6.06 11.49
N THR A 436 8.80 4.86 11.67
CA THR A 436 7.38 4.60 11.41
C THR A 436 6.76 3.88 12.59
N ALA A 437 5.58 4.35 13.03
CA ALA A 437 4.81 3.68 14.05
C ALA A 437 3.89 2.59 13.50
N THR A 438 3.54 2.66 12.22
CA THR A 438 2.85 1.58 11.52
C THR A 438 3.87 0.56 11.04
N PRO A 439 3.82 -0.68 11.53
CA PRO A 439 4.64 -1.74 10.99
C PRO A 439 4.34 -1.94 9.50
N ILE A 440 5.38 -2.09 8.70
CA ILE A 440 5.26 -2.32 7.26
C ILE A 440 5.77 -3.74 7.01
N PRO A 441 4.98 -4.62 6.35
CA PRO A 441 5.45 -5.94 6.01
C PRO A 441 6.79 -5.85 5.28
N ARG A 442 7.76 -6.70 5.67
CA ARG A 442 9.12 -6.65 5.13
C ARG A 442 9.14 -6.65 3.59
N THR A 443 8.22 -7.40 2.99
CA THR A 443 8.08 -7.50 1.54
C THR A 443 7.72 -6.15 0.90
N VAL A 444 6.82 -5.37 1.52
CA VAL A 444 6.48 -3.99 1.12
C VAL A 444 7.66 -3.07 1.31
N ALA A 445 8.35 -3.18 2.46
CA ALA A 445 9.54 -2.39 2.71
C ALA A 445 10.62 -2.64 1.63
N MET A 446 10.82 -3.89 1.22
CA MET A 446 11.79 -4.26 0.18
C MET A 446 11.41 -3.81 -1.23
N THR A 447 10.13 -3.56 -1.54
CA THR A 447 9.69 -3.14 -2.87
C THR A 447 9.46 -1.64 -3.01
N VAL A 448 8.98 -0.99 -1.94
CA VAL A 448 8.62 0.45 -1.94
C VAL A 448 9.73 1.32 -1.36
N PHE A 449 10.40 0.80 -0.33
CA PHE A 449 11.45 1.48 0.42
C PHE A 449 12.77 0.71 0.31
N GLY A 450 12.97 -0.07 -0.76
CA GLY A 450 14.07 -1.03 -0.87
C GLY A 450 15.46 -0.40 -1.00
N ASP A 451 15.52 0.92 -1.12
CA ASP A 451 16.70 1.78 -0.96
C ASP A 451 17.10 1.98 0.52
N LEU A 452 16.18 1.77 1.47
CA LEU A 452 16.42 1.85 2.91
C LEU A 452 16.82 0.49 3.51
N ASP A 453 17.75 0.51 4.45
CA ASP A 453 17.97 -0.60 5.37
C ASP A 453 16.86 -0.64 6.42
N VAL A 454 16.32 -1.81 6.73
CA VAL A 454 15.15 -1.93 7.62
C VAL A 454 15.56 -2.56 8.94
N SER A 455 15.30 -1.84 10.04
CA SER A 455 15.44 -2.30 11.41
C SER A 455 14.07 -2.44 12.05
N THR A 456 13.88 -3.47 12.87
CA THR A 456 12.60 -3.79 13.48
C THR A 456 12.71 -3.84 15.00
N ILE A 457 11.82 -3.13 15.70
CA ILE A 457 11.63 -3.21 17.16
C ILE A 457 10.27 -3.86 17.43
N ARG A 458 10.27 -5.14 17.80
CA ARG A 458 9.09 -5.93 18.16
C ARG A 458 8.80 -5.88 19.66
N GLN A 459 9.84 -5.90 20.48
CA GLN A 459 9.72 -5.95 21.92
C GLN A 459 9.20 -4.62 22.47
N LEU A 460 8.09 -4.68 23.19
CA LEU A 460 7.57 -3.56 23.96
C LEU A 460 8.35 -3.42 25.28
N PRO A 461 8.57 -2.18 25.79
CA PRO A 461 9.17 -1.96 27.11
C PRO A 461 8.39 -2.66 28.24
N ALA A 462 9.11 -3.10 29.27
CA ALA A 462 8.51 -3.72 30.45
C ALA A 462 7.57 -2.76 31.20
N GLY A 463 6.53 -3.30 31.86
CA GLY A 463 5.59 -2.53 32.68
C GLY A 463 4.26 -2.16 32.01
N ARG A 464 4.03 -2.56 30.75
CA ARG A 464 2.72 -2.40 30.10
C ARG A 464 1.74 -3.49 30.51
N ALA A 465 0.58 -3.08 30.99
CA ALA A 465 -0.51 -4.00 31.36
C ALA A 465 -1.28 -4.59 30.15
N GLY A 466 -1.00 -4.10 28.93
CA GLY A 466 -1.68 -4.53 27.70
C GLY A 466 -3.01 -3.83 27.47
N ILE A 467 -3.65 -4.13 26.33
CA ILE A 467 -4.92 -3.50 25.91
C ILE A 467 -5.89 -4.62 25.51
N THR A 468 -7.11 -4.61 26.05
CA THR A 468 -8.18 -5.48 25.58
C THR A 468 -9.05 -4.73 24.59
N THR A 469 -9.29 -5.30 23.42
CA THR A 469 -10.06 -4.65 22.35
C THR A 469 -11.35 -5.42 22.07
N HIS A 470 -12.47 -4.72 21.97
CA HIS A 470 -13.77 -5.31 21.65
C HIS A 470 -14.47 -4.54 20.54
N VAL A 471 -15.02 -5.27 19.56
CA VAL A 471 -15.96 -4.70 18.58
C VAL A 471 -17.35 -4.63 19.22
N VAL A 472 -18.02 -3.50 19.08
CA VAL A 472 -19.38 -3.24 19.58
C VAL A 472 -20.33 -3.11 18.37
N PRO A 473 -20.99 -4.21 17.97
CA PRO A 473 -21.82 -4.23 16.77
C PRO A 473 -23.24 -3.74 17.04
N LEU A 474 -23.49 -2.47 16.76
CA LEU A 474 -24.79 -1.84 17.02
C LEU A 474 -25.89 -2.28 16.07
N ALA A 475 -25.55 -2.81 14.88
CA ALA A 475 -26.55 -3.40 13.96
C ALA A 475 -27.20 -4.65 14.57
N GLU A 476 -26.38 -5.52 15.17
CA GLU A 476 -26.83 -6.76 15.82
C GLU A 476 -27.39 -6.50 17.23
N ARG A 477 -26.76 -5.56 17.96
CA ARG A 477 -27.07 -5.28 19.36
C ARG A 477 -27.23 -3.77 19.62
N PRO A 478 -28.33 -3.14 19.19
CA PRO A 478 -28.55 -1.70 19.36
C PRO A 478 -28.49 -1.22 20.81
N HIS A 479 -28.94 -2.07 21.75
CA HIS A 479 -28.94 -1.80 23.19
C HIS A 479 -27.54 -1.70 23.80
N TRP A 480 -26.47 -2.03 23.07
CA TRP A 480 -25.09 -1.87 23.54
C TRP A 480 -24.60 -0.43 23.50
N ARG A 481 -25.24 0.46 22.75
CA ARG A 481 -24.82 1.87 22.66
C ARG A 481 -24.81 2.57 24.04
N PRO A 482 -25.88 2.52 24.86
CA PRO A 482 -25.83 3.02 26.23
C PRO A 482 -24.78 2.32 27.10
N ARG A 483 -24.61 1.00 26.93
CA ARG A 483 -23.64 0.20 27.71
C ARG A 483 -22.20 0.67 27.49
N VAL A 484 -21.85 1.16 26.29
CA VAL A 484 -20.52 1.76 26.02
C VAL A 484 -20.26 2.96 26.95
N TRP A 485 -21.25 3.83 27.14
CA TRP A 485 -21.11 5.01 28.00
C TRP A 485 -21.15 4.67 29.48
N GLU A 486 -21.94 3.68 29.87
CA GLU A 486 -21.88 3.14 31.23
C GLU A 486 -20.50 2.54 31.54
N ARG A 487 -19.91 1.81 30.58
CA ARG A 487 -18.57 1.25 30.74
C ARG A 487 -17.50 2.34 30.82
N LEU A 488 -17.63 3.38 30.00
CA LEU A 488 -16.78 4.57 30.09
C LEU A 488 -16.88 5.21 31.48
N ALA A 489 -18.09 5.40 32.01
CA ALA A 489 -18.29 5.98 33.34
C ALA A 489 -17.66 5.12 34.46
N GLU A 490 -17.78 3.79 34.39
CA GLU A 490 -17.14 2.86 35.35
C GLU A 490 -15.60 3.02 35.40
N GLU A 491 -14.97 3.32 34.27
CA GLU A 491 -13.52 3.54 34.19
C GLU A 491 -13.14 4.91 34.78
N LEU A 492 -13.92 5.95 34.49
CA LEU A 492 -13.70 7.29 35.03
C LEU A 492 -13.90 7.37 36.55
N GLU A 493 -14.87 6.63 37.10
CA GLU A 493 -15.10 6.53 38.55
C GLU A 493 -13.89 5.95 39.31
N GLN A 494 -12.98 5.26 38.62
CA GLN A 494 -11.73 4.76 39.18
C GLN A 494 -10.59 5.81 39.11
N GLY A 495 -10.89 7.06 38.77
CA GLY A 495 -9.92 8.16 38.62
C GLY A 495 -9.10 8.11 37.33
N ARG A 496 -9.56 7.35 36.34
CA ARG A 496 -8.89 7.17 35.05
C ARG A 496 -9.38 8.18 34.03
N GLN A 497 -8.67 8.29 32.91
CA GLN A 497 -9.04 9.17 31.81
C GLN A 497 -9.36 8.38 30.54
N ALA A 498 -10.07 9.01 29.61
CA ALA A 498 -10.52 8.35 28.39
C ALA A 498 -10.48 9.23 27.13
N PHE A 499 -10.27 8.57 25.99
CA PHE A 499 -10.43 9.15 24.66
C PHE A 499 -11.70 8.63 24.00
N VAL A 500 -12.43 9.53 23.34
CA VAL A 500 -13.57 9.18 22.48
C VAL A 500 -13.34 9.77 21.10
N VAL A 501 -13.17 8.92 20.08
CA VAL A 501 -12.83 9.32 18.72
C VAL A 501 -14.04 9.25 17.81
N SER A 502 -14.19 10.25 16.96
CA SER A 502 -15.28 10.41 16.01
C SER A 502 -14.72 10.73 14.62
N PRO A 503 -15.30 10.19 13.52
CA PRO A 503 -14.78 10.39 12.16
C PRO A 503 -15.01 11.80 11.62
N ALA A 504 -15.88 12.60 12.24
CA ALA A 504 -16.24 13.91 11.73
C ALA A 504 -16.22 14.99 12.82
N ILE A 505 -15.98 16.23 12.42
CA ILE A 505 -16.14 17.39 13.30
C ILE A 505 -17.63 17.74 13.42
N GLU A 506 -18.33 17.72 12.27
CA GLU A 506 -19.76 17.99 12.11
C GLU A 506 -20.40 16.88 11.26
N PRO A 507 -21.71 16.59 11.39
CA PRO A 507 -22.37 15.44 10.75
C PRO A 507 -22.27 15.35 9.22
N LYS A 508 -21.84 16.42 8.54
CA LYS A 508 -21.74 16.53 7.07
C LYS A 508 -20.30 16.78 6.57
N VAL A 509 -19.30 16.81 7.45
CA VAL A 509 -17.90 17.11 7.08
C VAL A 509 -17.02 15.92 7.47
N ALA A 510 -16.73 15.06 6.50
CA ALA A 510 -15.77 13.95 6.67
C ALA A 510 -14.34 14.48 6.73
N GLU A 511 -13.47 13.87 7.54
CA GLU A 511 -12.02 14.13 7.52
C GLU A 511 -11.33 13.44 6.34
N ASP A 512 -10.23 14.05 5.88
CA ASP A 512 -9.36 13.48 4.85
C ASP A 512 -8.72 12.17 5.33
N GLY A 513 -8.71 11.14 4.47
CA GLY A 513 -8.09 9.84 4.75
C GLY A 513 -8.99 8.80 5.43
N LEU A 514 -10.29 9.06 5.54
CA LEU A 514 -11.31 8.08 5.95
C LEU A 514 -11.80 7.25 4.75
N GLU A 515 -12.27 6.04 5.04
CA GLU A 515 -12.86 5.20 4.00
C GLU A 515 -14.26 5.69 3.59
N PRO A 516 -14.58 5.73 2.28
CA PRO A 516 -15.90 6.12 1.82
C PRO A 516 -16.96 5.16 2.35
N ALA A 517 -18.11 5.70 2.74
CA ALA A 517 -19.28 4.87 3.03
C ALA A 517 -19.75 4.18 1.72
N ASP A 518 -20.30 2.98 1.85
CA ASP A 518 -20.77 2.17 0.72
C ASP A 518 -21.73 3.00 -0.19
N PRO A 519 -21.51 3.07 -1.52
CA PRO A 519 -22.28 3.95 -2.42
C PRO A 519 -23.77 3.58 -2.55
N ASP A 520 -24.14 2.35 -2.20
CA ASP A 520 -25.46 1.77 -2.47
C ASP A 520 -26.42 1.78 -1.25
N GLY A 521 -26.02 2.39 -0.13
CA GLY A 521 -26.80 2.41 1.12
C GLY A 521 -27.29 3.81 1.54
N ASP A 522 -28.53 3.88 2.04
CA ASP A 522 -29.11 5.04 2.75
C ASP A 522 -28.41 5.22 4.11
N ALA A 523 -27.12 5.59 4.08
CA ALA A 523 -26.24 5.56 5.23
C ALA A 523 -26.55 6.70 6.20
N ALA A 524 -26.78 6.36 7.47
CA ALA A 524 -26.93 7.35 8.54
C ALA A 524 -25.72 8.32 8.56
N PRO A 525 -25.95 9.62 8.87
CA PRO A 525 -24.87 10.60 8.94
C PRO A 525 -23.81 10.17 9.96
N ALA A 526 -22.55 10.39 9.63
CA ALA A 526 -21.42 10.03 10.48
C ALA A 526 -21.56 10.67 11.86
N ALA A 527 -21.17 9.94 12.90
CA ALA A 527 -20.98 10.54 14.21
C ALA A 527 -19.98 11.70 14.11
N SER A 528 -20.25 12.75 14.88
CA SER A 528 -19.42 13.95 14.94
C SER A 528 -18.96 14.24 16.36
N VAL A 529 -17.87 14.98 16.52
CA VAL A 529 -17.43 15.44 17.85
C VAL A 529 -18.57 16.16 18.57
N ALA A 530 -19.31 17.02 17.87
CA ALA A 530 -20.45 17.74 18.42
C ALA A 530 -21.59 16.79 18.90
N SER A 531 -21.97 15.80 18.09
CA SER A 531 -23.05 14.86 18.47
C SER A 531 -22.64 13.95 19.62
N VAL A 532 -21.40 13.49 19.65
CA VAL A 532 -20.86 12.64 20.73
C VAL A 532 -20.76 13.43 22.03
N LEU A 533 -20.29 14.69 21.98
CA LEU A 533 -20.29 15.57 23.16
C LEU A 533 -21.68 15.77 23.75
N ALA A 534 -22.69 15.98 22.90
CA ALA A 534 -24.06 16.11 23.35
C ALA A 534 -24.57 14.82 24.02
N GLU A 535 -24.27 13.66 23.43
CA GLU A 535 -24.64 12.34 23.96
C GLU A 535 -23.99 12.08 25.33
N LEU A 536 -22.67 12.33 25.47
CA LEU A 536 -21.95 12.14 26.73
C LEU A 536 -22.45 13.08 27.82
N ARG A 537 -22.67 14.37 27.52
CA ARG A 537 -23.18 15.35 28.49
C ARG A 537 -24.62 15.08 28.93
N ALA A 538 -25.42 14.45 28.09
CA ALA A 538 -26.79 14.04 28.43
C ALA A 538 -26.83 12.76 29.28
N HIS A 539 -25.74 11.99 29.35
CA HIS A 539 -25.70 10.73 30.08
C HIS A 539 -25.60 11.00 31.60
N PRO A 540 -26.50 10.46 32.45
CA PRO A 540 -26.57 10.81 33.87
C PRO A 540 -25.27 10.63 34.65
N ARG A 541 -24.52 9.53 34.39
CA ARG A 541 -23.23 9.25 35.06
C ARG A 541 -22.05 10.07 34.54
N LEU A 542 -22.22 10.81 33.45
CA LEU A 542 -21.17 11.59 32.81
C LEU A 542 -21.44 13.10 32.86
N ALA A 543 -22.56 13.53 33.45
CA ALA A 543 -22.97 14.92 33.49
C ALA A 543 -21.99 15.82 34.28
N GLU A 544 -21.34 15.28 35.31
CA GLU A 544 -20.35 15.99 36.14
C GLU A 544 -18.89 15.78 35.69
N VAL A 545 -18.68 14.98 34.64
CA VAL A 545 -17.35 14.66 34.11
C VAL A 545 -16.81 15.84 33.31
N ARG A 546 -15.50 16.11 33.42
CA ARG A 546 -14.84 17.21 32.70
C ARG A 546 -14.49 16.77 31.28
N ILE A 547 -15.37 17.11 30.33
CA ILE A 547 -15.27 16.68 28.92
C ILE A 547 -14.92 17.86 28.00
N ALA A 548 -13.88 17.72 27.18
CA ALA A 548 -13.47 18.73 26.19
C ALA A 548 -13.36 18.17 24.75
N PRO A 549 -13.63 18.99 23.71
CA PRO A 549 -13.34 18.66 22.32
C PRO A 549 -11.85 18.78 21.98
N LEU A 550 -11.38 17.99 21.01
CA LEU A 550 -10.12 18.23 20.28
C LEU A 550 -10.27 17.90 18.79
N HIS A 551 -10.20 18.89 17.91
CA HIS A 551 -10.37 18.66 16.46
C HIS A 551 -9.54 19.60 15.58
N GLY A 552 -9.44 19.27 14.30
CA GLY A 552 -8.56 19.96 13.33
C GLY A 552 -8.77 21.47 13.23
N ARG A 553 -10.01 21.94 13.40
CA ARG A 553 -10.37 23.37 13.33
C ARG A 553 -9.95 24.24 14.52
N MET A 554 -9.50 23.65 15.64
CA MET A 554 -8.99 24.43 16.77
C MET A 554 -7.64 25.06 16.44
N SER A 555 -7.36 26.24 17.00
CA SER A 555 -6.03 26.87 16.91
C SER A 555 -4.96 26.01 17.60
N ALA A 556 -3.68 26.25 17.25
CA ALA A 556 -2.57 25.52 17.86
C ALA A 556 -2.51 25.73 19.38
N ASP A 557 -2.69 26.97 19.84
CA ASP A 557 -2.67 27.32 21.26
C ASP A 557 -3.81 26.64 22.04
N GLU A 558 -5.00 26.57 21.47
CA GLU A 558 -6.15 25.87 22.07
C GLU A 558 -5.89 24.36 22.17
N LYS A 559 -5.38 23.74 21.10
CA LYS A 559 -5.02 22.30 21.11
C LYS A 559 -3.98 22.02 22.19
N ASP A 560 -2.92 22.81 22.24
CA ASP A 560 -1.85 22.65 23.23
C ASP A 560 -2.33 22.90 24.67
N ALA A 561 -3.23 23.85 24.89
CA ALA A 561 -3.85 24.08 26.19
C ALA A 561 -4.74 22.90 26.61
N THR A 562 -5.62 22.43 25.73
CA THR A 562 -6.51 21.28 26.00
C THR A 562 -5.71 20.02 26.26
N MET A 563 -4.67 19.74 25.47
CA MET A 563 -3.83 18.56 25.69
C MET A 563 -3.03 18.64 26.99
N ARG A 564 -2.56 19.83 27.39
CA ARG A 564 -1.91 20.02 28.71
C ARG A 564 -2.88 19.79 29.85
N ALA A 565 -4.09 20.36 29.78
CA ALA A 565 -5.12 20.15 30.78
C ALA A 565 -5.49 18.66 30.91
N PHE A 566 -5.60 17.95 29.79
CA PHE A 566 -5.83 16.51 29.80
C PHE A 566 -4.64 15.74 30.39
N ALA A 567 -3.41 16.00 29.97
CA ALA A 567 -2.23 15.34 30.55
C ALA A 567 -2.05 15.60 32.06
N ALA A 568 -2.47 16.77 32.55
CA ALA A 568 -2.43 17.14 33.96
C ALA A 568 -3.58 16.55 34.82
N GLY A 569 -4.53 15.83 34.21
CA GLY A 569 -5.71 15.31 34.91
C GLY A 569 -6.74 16.39 35.24
N GLU A 570 -6.71 17.55 34.57
CA GLU A 570 -7.73 18.60 34.69
C GLU A 570 -8.98 18.29 33.84
N LEU A 571 -8.85 17.39 32.87
CA LEU A 571 -9.92 16.88 32.02
C LEU A 571 -9.98 15.35 32.12
N ASP A 572 -11.19 14.80 32.18
CA ASP A 572 -11.40 13.36 32.35
C ASP A 572 -11.59 12.66 31.00
N VAL A 573 -12.25 13.32 30.05
CA VAL A 573 -12.56 12.78 28.72
C VAL A 573 -12.22 13.78 27.63
N LEU A 574 -11.52 13.29 26.61
CA LEU A 574 -11.26 14.03 25.38
C LEU A 574 -12.07 13.45 24.22
N VAL A 575 -12.97 14.24 23.65
CA VAL A 575 -13.74 13.86 22.46
C VAL A 575 -13.04 14.44 21.23
N ALA A 576 -12.44 13.59 20.42
CA ALA A 576 -11.54 14.02 19.36
C ALA A 576 -11.86 13.42 17.99
N THR A 577 -11.25 13.99 16.95
CA THR A 577 -11.15 13.35 15.63
C THR A 577 -9.79 12.65 15.47
N THR A 578 -9.35 12.37 14.23
CA THR A 578 -8.04 11.74 13.96
C THR A 578 -6.85 12.59 14.42
N VAL A 579 -7.05 13.82 14.89
CA VAL A 579 -5.97 14.67 15.42
C VAL A 579 -5.18 14.01 16.55
N ILE A 580 -5.80 13.13 17.35
CA ILE A 580 -5.09 12.39 18.41
C ILE A 580 -4.26 11.20 17.89
N GLU A 581 -4.38 10.86 16.60
CA GLU A 581 -3.52 9.86 15.95
C GLU A 581 -2.04 10.22 16.16
N VAL A 582 -1.73 11.52 16.26
CA VAL A 582 -0.36 12.02 16.44
C VAL A 582 -0.17 12.64 17.84
N GLY A 583 0.53 11.91 18.69
CA GLY A 583 1.40 12.50 19.72
C GLY A 583 0.76 13.15 20.95
N VAL A 584 0.10 12.37 21.81
CA VAL A 584 0.16 12.63 23.27
C VAL A 584 0.27 11.29 24.00
N ASP A 585 1.13 11.25 25.01
CA ASP A 585 1.23 10.13 25.97
C ASP A 585 0.59 10.56 27.28
N VAL A 586 -0.51 9.90 27.67
CA VAL A 586 -1.20 10.14 28.94
C VAL A 586 -1.25 8.81 29.68
N PRO A 587 -0.33 8.55 30.63
CA PRO A 587 -0.24 7.26 31.32
C PRO A 587 -1.53 6.84 32.03
N ASN A 588 -2.33 7.80 32.51
CA ASN A 588 -3.60 7.57 33.18
C ASN A 588 -4.80 7.38 32.21
N ALA A 589 -4.59 7.55 30.89
CA ALA A 589 -5.61 7.25 29.89
C ALA A 589 -5.68 5.73 29.65
N SER A 590 -6.77 5.13 30.09
CA SER A 590 -6.98 3.67 30.05
C SER A 590 -8.05 3.26 29.06
N THR A 591 -8.98 4.15 28.70
CA THR A 591 -10.13 3.80 27.84
C THR A 591 -10.10 4.54 26.52
N MET A 592 -10.25 3.81 25.42
CA MET A 592 -10.39 4.33 24.06
C MET A 592 -11.73 3.88 23.48
N VAL A 593 -12.58 4.81 23.07
CA VAL A 593 -13.83 4.50 22.36
C VAL A 593 -13.76 5.11 20.96
N VAL A 594 -13.82 4.29 19.91
CA VAL A 594 -13.88 4.77 18.53
C VAL A 594 -15.31 4.59 18.02
N VAL A 595 -16.00 5.69 17.74
CA VAL A 595 -17.35 5.68 17.20
C VAL A 595 -17.31 5.61 15.68
N ASP A 596 -18.20 4.80 15.08
CA ASP A 596 -18.21 4.52 13.64
C ASP A 596 -16.83 4.04 13.17
N ALA A 597 -16.26 3.09 13.91
CA ALA A 597 -14.89 2.58 13.75
C ALA A 597 -14.64 2.00 12.35
N ASP A 598 -15.69 1.54 11.67
CA ASP A 598 -15.65 1.07 10.28
C ASP A 598 -15.17 2.12 9.28
N ARG A 599 -15.25 3.43 9.60
CA ARG A 599 -14.76 4.50 8.72
C ARG A 599 -13.26 4.71 8.76
N PHE A 600 -12.57 4.07 9.70
CA PHE A 600 -11.13 4.21 9.90
C PHE A 600 -10.39 3.00 9.31
N GLY A 601 -9.22 3.25 8.74
CA GLY A 601 -8.32 2.18 8.29
C GLY A 601 -7.69 1.40 9.45
N VAL A 602 -7.18 0.19 9.19
CA VAL A 602 -6.53 -0.66 10.22
C VAL A 602 -5.40 0.09 10.91
N SER A 603 -4.55 0.75 10.12
CA SER A 603 -3.39 1.49 10.62
C SER A 603 -3.80 2.63 11.57
N GLN A 604 -4.87 3.35 11.26
CA GLN A 604 -5.41 4.42 12.11
C GLN A 604 -5.96 3.83 13.42
N LEU A 605 -6.77 2.77 13.33
CA LEU A 605 -7.33 2.11 14.50
C LEU A 605 -6.25 1.55 15.43
N HIS A 606 -5.19 0.97 14.87
CA HIS A 606 -4.03 0.50 15.64
C HIS A 606 -3.30 1.67 16.35
N GLN A 607 -3.09 2.79 15.65
CA GLN A 607 -2.47 3.98 16.25
C GLN A 607 -3.32 4.58 17.37
N LEU A 608 -4.63 4.71 17.17
CA LEU A 608 -5.58 5.17 18.18
C LEU A 608 -5.59 4.24 19.39
N ARG A 609 -5.70 2.92 19.16
CA ARG A 609 -5.63 1.91 20.23
C ARG A 609 -4.34 2.07 21.05
N GLY A 610 -3.20 2.28 20.41
CA GLY A 610 -1.90 2.48 21.07
C GLY A 610 -1.75 3.78 21.88
N ARG A 611 -2.79 4.63 21.96
CA ARG A 611 -2.82 5.84 22.81
C ARG A 611 -3.25 5.56 24.25
N VAL A 612 -3.79 4.38 24.56
CA VAL A 612 -4.22 3.98 25.91
C VAL A 612 -3.42 2.79 26.43
N GLY A 613 -3.50 2.53 27.74
CA GLY A 613 -2.83 1.37 28.36
C GLY A 613 -1.31 1.49 28.41
N ARG A 614 -0.80 2.73 28.53
CA ARG A 614 0.64 3.03 28.56
C ARG A 614 1.25 3.01 29.96
N GLY A 615 0.43 3.15 31.00
CA GLY A 615 0.85 3.03 32.40
C GLY A 615 0.69 1.61 32.95
N SER A 616 0.60 1.51 34.28
CA SER A 616 0.35 0.27 35.01
C SER A 616 -1.09 -0.24 34.90
N VAL A 617 -2.01 0.56 34.33
CA VAL A 617 -3.44 0.25 34.22
C VAL A 617 -3.71 -0.45 32.88
N PRO A 618 -4.41 -1.60 32.87
CA PRO A 618 -4.83 -2.25 31.63
C PRO A 618 -5.69 -1.33 30.75
N GLY A 619 -5.38 -1.28 29.46
CA GLY A 619 -6.16 -0.53 28.49
C GLY A 619 -7.44 -1.25 28.04
N LEU A 620 -8.49 -0.50 27.75
CA LEU A 620 -9.74 -0.96 27.15
C LEU A 620 -10.01 -0.17 25.87
N CYS A 621 -10.16 -0.87 24.74
CA CYS A 621 -10.50 -0.27 23.46
C CYS A 621 -11.86 -0.81 22.94
N LEU A 622 -12.82 0.09 22.70
CA LEU A 622 -14.15 -0.23 22.20
C LEU A 622 -14.31 0.32 20.78
N LEU A 623 -14.45 -0.56 19.80
CA LEU A 623 -14.65 -0.23 18.39
C LEU A 623 -16.13 -0.30 18.05
N VAL A 624 -16.81 0.84 18.05
CA VAL A 624 -18.26 0.91 17.87
C VAL A 624 -18.60 1.03 16.39
N THR A 625 -19.41 0.11 15.86
CA THR A 625 -19.77 0.07 14.45
C THR A 625 -21.26 -0.22 14.26
N ARG A 626 -21.82 0.26 13.14
CA ARG A 626 -23.18 -0.10 12.68
C ARG A 626 -23.15 -1.03 11.46
N VAL A 627 -21.98 -1.54 11.09
CA VAL A 627 -21.81 -2.40 9.93
C VAL A 627 -22.18 -3.85 10.27
N GLU A 628 -22.83 -4.51 9.32
CA GLU A 628 -23.25 -5.91 9.42
C GLU A 628 -22.08 -6.91 9.39
N ALA A 629 -22.31 -8.12 9.89
CA ALA A 629 -21.28 -9.14 10.12
C ALA A 629 -20.52 -9.57 8.86
N GLU A 630 -21.20 -9.67 7.71
CA GLU A 630 -20.68 -10.29 6.49
C GLU A 630 -20.00 -9.28 5.54
N THR A 631 -19.41 -8.22 6.07
CA THR A 631 -18.78 -7.15 5.29
C THR A 631 -17.26 -7.11 5.49
N VAL A 632 -16.52 -6.65 4.48
CA VAL A 632 -15.05 -6.46 4.55
C VAL A 632 -14.68 -5.48 5.67
N ALA A 633 -15.49 -4.43 5.88
CA ALA A 633 -15.27 -3.46 6.95
C ALA A 633 -15.42 -4.11 8.34
N ARG A 634 -16.31 -5.10 8.50
CA ARG A 634 -16.42 -5.84 9.75
C ARG A 634 -15.27 -6.82 9.96
N GLU A 635 -14.88 -7.58 8.93
CA GLU A 635 -13.70 -8.45 8.99
C GLU A 635 -12.44 -7.67 9.41
N ARG A 636 -12.29 -6.44 8.90
CA ARG A 636 -11.23 -5.51 9.30
C ARG A 636 -11.28 -5.18 10.80
N LEU A 637 -12.44 -4.83 11.33
CA LEU A 637 -12.60 -4.47 12.75
C LEU A 637 -12.32 -5.67 13.67
N ASP A 638 -12.79 -6.85 13.28
CA ASP A 638 -12.57 -8.09 14.03
C ASP A 638 -11.08 -8.47 14.01
N ALA A 639 -10.36 -8.25 12.90
CA ALA A 639 -8.91 -8.42 12.84
C ALA A 639 -8.19 -7.46 13.79
N VAL A 640 -8.56 -6.17 13.81
CA VAL A 640 -8.02 -5.19 14.77
C VAL A 640 -8.30 -5.62 16.21
N ALA A 641 -9.49 -6.14 16.52
CA ALA A 641 -9.79 -6.59 17.87
C ALA A 641 -9.07 -7.89 18.25
N GLY A 642 -8.79 -8.77 17.29
CA GLY A 642 -8.23 -10.10 17.51
C GLY A 642 -6.73 -10.15 17.78
N THR A 643 -5.97 -9.12 17.42
CA THR A 643 -4.51 -9.09 17.66
C THR A 643 -3.99 -7.73 18.11
N LEU A 644 -3.03 -7.75 19.02
CA LEU A 644 -2.26 -6.58 19.43
C LEU A 644 -1.08 -6.31 18.50
N ASP A 645 -0.60 -7.35 17.79
CA ASP A 645 0.57 -7.31 16.94
C ASP A 645 0.34 -6.42 15.71
N GLY A 646 1.02 -5.28 15.67
CA GLY A 646 0.90 -4.34 14.56
C GLY A 646 1.41 -4.88 13.22
N PHE A 647 2.33 -5.85 13.19
CA PHE A 647 2.82 -6.49 11.96
C PHE A 647 1.77 -7.41 11.35
N GLU A 648 1.09 -8.20 12.18
CA GLU A 648 -0.03 -9.03 11.75
C GLU A 648 -1.17 -8.15 11.21
N LEU A 649 -1.49 -7.04 11.88
CA LEU A 649 -2.48 -6.09 11.39
C LEU A 649 -2.10 -5.44 10.07
N ALA A 650 -0.83 -5.06 9.89
CA ALA A 650 -0.38 -4.48 8.63
C ALA A 650 -0.43 -5.48 7.46
N ARG A 651 -0.20 -6.77 7.74
CA ARG A 651 -0.39 -7.83 6.73
C ARG A 651 -1.86 -7.97 6.37
N VAL A 652 -2.76 -8.03 7.36
CA VAL A 652 -4.21 -8.13 7.13
C VAL A 652 -4.74 -6.90 6.40
N ASP A 653 -4.31 -5.68 6.76
CA ASP A 653 -4.69 -4.44 6.06
C ASP A 653 -4.28 -4.49 4.59
N LEU A 654 -3.08 -4.98 4.29
CA LEU A 654 -2.58 -5.12 2.93
C LEU A 654 -3.25 -6.25 2.13
N GLU A 655 -3.78 -7.28 2.79
CA GLU A 655 -4.56 -8.34 2.15
C GLU A 655 -6.00 -7.90 1.87
N LEU A 656 -6.62 -7.18 2.82
CA LEU A 656 -8.00 -6.68 2.72
C LEU A 656 -8.11 -5.50 1.76
N ARG A 657 -7.11 -4.61 1.75
CA ARG A 657 -6.99 -3.57 0.72
C ARG A 657 -6.41 -4.21 -0.53
N GLN A 658 -7.10 -4.12 -1.67
CA GLN A 658 -6.48 -4.56 -2.93
C GLN A 658 -5.16 -3.80 -3.10
N GLU A 659 -4.04 -4.52 -3.28
CA GLU A 659 -2.66 -3.99 -3.27
C GLU A 659 -2.45 -2.73 -4.15
N GLY A 660 -3.30 -2.56 -5.16
CA GLY A 660 -3.44 -1.37 -6.00
C GLY A 660 -3.56 -0.05 -5.23
N ASP A 661 -4.37 -0.05 -4.16
CA ASP A 661 -4.71 1.15 -3.40
C ASP A 661 -3.66 1.53 -2.37
N VAL A 662 -2.99 0.56 -1.73
CA VAL A 662 -2.00 0.85 -0.66
C VAL A 662 -0.72 1.43 -1.25
N LEU A 663 -0.21 0.81 -2.31
CA LEU A 663 0.98 1.29 -3.01
C LEU A 663 0.68 2.59 -3.79
N GLY A 664 -0.53 2.72 -4.35
CA GLY A 664 -0.99 3.92 -5.05
C GLY A 664 -1.28 5.11 -4.12
N ALA A 665 -1.71 4.89 -2.87
CA ALA A 665 -1.95 5.93 -1.88
C ALA A 665 -0.65 6.49 -1.29
N ILE A 666 0.34 5.63 -1.01
CA ILE A 666 1.65 6.04 -0.47
C ILE A 666 2.43 6.92 -1.46
N GLN A 667 2.12 6.85 -2.77
CA GLN A 667 2.74 7.69 -3.80
C GLN A 667 1.81 8.78 -4.37
N SER A 668 0.61 8.95 -3.78
CA SER A 668 -0.52 9.73 -4.29
C SER A 668 -0.95 9.28 -5.69
N GLY A 669 -2.15 8.73 -5.84
CA GLY A 669 -2.87 8.44 -7.08
C GLY A 669 -2.07 8.10 -8.35
N ARG A 670 -1.76 6.81 -8.59
CA ARG A 670 -1.65 6.15 -9.92
C ARG A 670 -1.35 4.65 -9.76
N ARG A 671 -1.63 3.88 -10.83
CA ARG A 671 -1.70 2.41 -10.89
C ARG A 671 -0.42 1.74 -10.37
N THR A 672 -0.56 0.63 -9.65
CA THR A 672 0.59 -0.23 -9.31
C THR A 672 1.34 -0.61 -10.56
N SER A 673 2.63 -0.29 -10.57
CA SER A 673 3.56 -0.61 -11.64
C SER A 673 3.93 -2.10 -11.69
N LEU A 674 3.45 -2.91 -10.73
CA LEU A 674 3.57 -4.37 -10.66
C LEU A 674 2.36 -5.07 -11.29
N LYS A 675 2.59 -5.93 -12.28
CA LYS A 675 1.57 -6.63 -13.07
C LYS A 675 1.26 -8.02 -12.51
N LEU A 676 2.28 -8.84 -12.28
CA LEU A 676 2.16 -10.23 -11.82
C LEU A 676 2.59 -10.43 -10.37
N LEU A 677 3.53 -9.61 -9.91
CA LEU A 677 4.07 -9.65 -8.57
C LEU A 677 3.09 -9.04 -7.58
N ARG A 678 2.72 -9.83 -6.58
CA ARG A 678 1.90 -9.45 -5.43
C ARG A 678 2.79 -9.45 -4.20
N VAL A 679 2.93 -8.31 -3.54
CA VAL A 679 3.92 -8.11 -2.47
C VAL A 679 3.55 -8.89 -1.21
N THR A 680 2.25 -9.10 -0.95
CA THR A 680 1.76 -9.93 0.16
C THR A 680 2.10 -11.41 -0.05
N ARG A 681 1.91 -11.90 -1.28
CA ARG A 681 1.95 -13.33 -1.59
C ARG A 681 3.31 -13.83 -2.05
N HIS A 682 4.15 -12.96 -2.61
CA HIS A 682 5.38 -13.34 -3.29
C HIS A 682 6.63 -12.83 -2.58
N GLY A 683 6.60 -12.71 -1.25
CA GLY A 683 7.72 -12.26 -0.44
C GLY A 683 9.02 -13.03 -0.68
N ASP A 684 8.93 -14.36 -0.72
CA ASP A 684 10.10 -15.21 -0.94
C ASP A 684 10.71 -15.02 -2.34
N VAL A 685 9.86 -14.79 -3.35
CA VAL A 685 10.32 -14.49 -4.73
C VAL A 685 11.05 -13.15 -4.77
N ILE A 686 10.57 -12.15 -4.04
CA ILE A 686 11.21 -10.82 -3.95
C ILE A 686 12.56 -10.92 -3.23
N ALA A 687 12.63 -11.69 -2.14
CA ALA A 687 13.86 -11.91 -1.39
C ALA A 687 14.92 -12.63 -2.25
N ASP A 688 14.54 -13.75 -2.88
CA ASP A 688 15.42 -14.51 -3.78
C ASP A 688 15.89 -13.66 -4.97
N ALA A 689 14.99 -12.87 -5.57
CA ALA A 689 15.35 -11.95 -6.65
C ALA A 689 16.32 -10.86 -6.20
N ARG A 690 16.20 -10.36 -4.96
CA ARG A 690 17.11 -9.36 -4.39
C ARG A 690 18.51 -9.92 -4.19
N GLU A 691 18.62 -11.13 -3.64
CA GLU A 691 19.91 -11.80 -3.45
C GLU A 691 20.61 -12.01 -4.79
N ALA A 692 19.88 -12.53 -5.79
CA ALA A 692 20.39 -12.71 -7.14
C ALA A 692 20.84 -11.38 -7.79
N ALA A 693 20.02 -10.33 -7.68
CA ALA A 693 20.35 -9.03 -8.25
C ALA A 693 21.57 -8.40 -7.56
N ALA A 694 21.71 -8.57 -6.24
CA ALA A 694 22.86 -8.09 -5.49
C ALA A 694 24.15 -8.82 -5.87
N GLU A 695 24.10 -10.11 -6.19
CA GLU A 695 25.24 -10.84 -6.75
C GLU A 695 25.65 -10.27 -8.12
N VAL A 696 24.68 -10.10 -9.02
CA VAL A 696 24.93 -9.57 -10.36
C VAL A 696 25.53 -8.16 -10.32
N LEU A 697 24.97 -7.26 -9.51
CA LEU A 697 25.46 -5.88 -9.38
C LEU A 697 26.79 -5.78 -8.64
N ARG A 698 27.19 -6.79 -7.86
CA ARG A 698 28.52 -6.83 -7.22
C ARG A 698 29.61 -7.06 -8.26
N ASP A 699 29.34 -7.93 -9.23
CA ASP A 699 30.28 -8.30 -10.28
C ASP A 699 30.23 -7.35 -11.49
N ASP A 700 29.06 -6.76 -11.77
CA ASP A 700 28.81 -5.81 -12.87
C ASP A 700 27.97 -4.60 -12.40
N PRO A 701 28.56 -3.64 -11.65
CA PRO A 701 27.83 -2.53 -11.05
C PRO A 701 27.11 -1.61 -12.04
N ASP A 702 27.70 -1.41 -13.22
CA ASP A 702 27.16 -0.56 -14.29
C ASP A 702 26.29 -1.34 -15.29
N LEU A 703 26.06 -2.64 -15.04
CA LEU A 703 25.33 -3.56 -15.91
C LEU A 703 25.87 -3.59 -17.36
N ALA A 704 27.16 -3.34 -17.55
CA ALA A 704 27.80 -3.24 -18.86
C ALA A 704 27.90 -4.61 -19.55
N ALA A 705 28.06 -5.69 -18.78
CA ALA A 705 28.04 -7.05 -19.28
C ALA A 705 26.60 -7.58 -19.48
N HIS A 706 25.60 -6.90 -18.91
CA HIS A 706 24.18 -7.28 -18.97
C HIS A 706 23.30 -6.19 -19.61
N PRO A 707 23.47 -5.88 -20.91
CA PRO A 707 22.77 -4.76 -21.58
C PRO A 707 21.24 -4.92 -21.60
N ALA A 708 20.74 -6.15 -21.64
CA ALA A 708 19.31 -6.46 -21.60
C ALA A 708 18.68 -6.09 -20.25
N LEU A 709 19.37 -6.41 -19.16
CA LEU A 709 18.98 -6.01 -17.80
C LEU A 709 19.07 -4.49 -17.65
N ALA A 710 20.16 -3.87 -18.11
CA ALA A 710 20.33 -2.41 -18.10
C ALA A 710 19.21 -1.68 -18.87
N ALA A 711 18.75 -2.23 -19.99
CA ALA A 711 17.62 -1.68 -20.75
C ALA A 711 16.29 -1.84 -19.99
N ALA A 712 16.07 -2.98 -19.33
CA ALA A 712 14.87 -3.19 -18.51
C ALA A 712 14.83 -2.27 -17.28
N VAL A 713 15.96 -2.09 -16.61
CA VAL A 713 16.13 -1.16 -15.48
C VAL A 713 15.87 0.28 -15.92
N ARG A 714 16.46 0.75 -17.03
CA ARG A 714 16.24 2.10 -17.56
C ARG A 714 14.77 2.35 -17.92
N ARG A 715 14.13 1.45 -18.66
CA ARG A 715 12.69 1.58 -18.97
C ARG A 715 11.86 1.75 -17.71
N ARG A 716 12.18 0.98 -16.67
CA ARG A 716 11.49 1.05 -15.38
C ARG A 716 11.71 2.39 -14.67
N LEU A 717 12.93 2.93 -14.72
CA LEU A 717 13.25 4.26 -14.18
C LEU A 717 12.57 5.39 -14.96
N ASP A 718 12.48 5.26 -16.28
CA ASP A 718 11.83 6.24 -17.15
C ASP A 718 10.31 6.28 -16.92
N ASP A 719 9.69 5.12 -16.70
CA ASP A 719 8.28 5.03 -16.29
C ASP A 719 8.04 5.78 -14.96
N ASP A 720 8.89 5.53 -13.95
CA ASP A 720 8.86 6.25 -12.66
C ASP A 720 9.06 7.78 -12.86
N SER A 721 9.97 8.18 -13.76
CA SER A 721 10.38 9.58 -13.97
C SER A 721 9.41 10.38 -14.85
N SER A 722 8.83 9.76 -15.87
CA SER A 722 7.77 10.36 -16.70
C SER A 722 6.49 10.56 -15.89
N GLU A 723 6.22 9.66 -14.93
CA GLU A 723 5.16 9.84 -13.95
C GLU A 723 5.45 11.02 -12.99
N TYR A 724 6.73 11.23 -12.63
CA TYR A 724 7.20 12.36 -11.82
C TYR A 724 7.08 13.72 -12.54
N LEU A 725 7.48 13.81 -13.81
CA LEU A 725 7.44 15.05 -14.61
C LEU A 725 6.01 15.51 -14.96
N SER A 726 5.05 14.59 -15.04
CA SER A 726 3.64 14.92 -15.30
C SER A 726 2.92 15.62 -14.12
N ARG A 727 3.66 15.94 -13.05
CA ARG A 727 3.21 16.71 -11.87
C ARG A 727 3.86 18.08 -11.73
N GLY A 728 4.69 18.49 -12.70
CA GLY A 728 5.24 19.85 -12.79
C GLY A 728 4.20 20.88 -13.20
#